data_AF-A0A959QL37-F1
#
_entry.id   AF-A0A959QL37-F1
#
_cell.length_a   1.000
_cell.length_b   1.000
_cell.length_c   1.000
_cell.angle_alpha   90.00
_cell.angle_beta   90.00
_cell.angle_gamma   90.00
#
_symmetry.space_group_name_H-M   'P 1'
#
loop_
_entity.id
_entity.type
_entity.pdbx_description
1 polymer ?
#
loop_
_entity_poly.entity_id
_entity_poly.type
_entity_poly.pdbx_seq_one_letter_code
_entity_poly.pdbx_strand_id
1 'polypeptide(L)'
;MNHVFRLFLLISVFFGLFSCAKELPLPDGPIDDPGANSYPAQLTFSVQEVIQGAFFEYDAWLNLPAGFELGVDQVDLVHLVNGNTNIVDGLYDNGDLDLHHDEIKGDGVYTGRGSLTLETLGEHIFRVIATPVGAMEPVIVAEARIFVFTDVPGSALVSIEQVHNQSVDILEQHLISNPGDLDGGRTAMINWLANQKDVISADGYQGNAIELFHKSGLHSILVLSQVDAFGKAITKGGVSGDPGRPEVVRVPVEKQTRGLTLPIDRMGLRDESDKDRIGNRKVLIYAPFDAAFGSEERLSTKQYFSDATCGGFTVDEYINQAATVDVVSTFHQYGTIHLTTHGTGGHSFLTGEVVDSNSTNYKEKYKALLKSGKLWVASNVVVQVNNQVEIKRSVYAITADYISGLPGKFPNTLLYNSSCESTKSDALEKAFLNRGVATYFGFSENVTVSYCEDIAHRIFKTIIDEGKSTGEVIVNTLDPYTGTPKIPATFQLRGSDKLMYSNTFINGGFEDGFYGWNKEGDGRYIAKLGMLNPPEGLYMGVISTGLGFTTATGSVYQTVNIPDSISRLSLWYNYLSEEFLEYIGSQYQDEFKIVLRESNGISHVLYARTIDQVAAEFGASGGNPGGLIEVSPNIQFDQGGVYMTGFHKLEFDISAYKGQCVTIIFACTDVGDSIYDTAILLDAITLQ
;
A
#
# COMPACT_ATOMS: atom_id res chain seq x y z
N MET A 1 -48.81 -36.25 44.72
CA MET A 1 -47.64 -36.52 45.59
C MET A 1 -46.39 -36.31 44.76
N ASN A 2 -45.49 -35.47 45.29
CA ASN A 2 -44.09 -35.26 44.93
C ASN A 2 -43.75 -34.48 43.64
N HIS A 3 -43.41 -33.23 43.94
CA HIS A 3 -42.62 -32.24 43.20
C HIS A 3 -41.44 -32.82 42.40
N VAL A 4 -41.29 -32.32 41.16
CA VAL A 4 -40.02 -32.31 40.44
C VAL A 4 -39.65 -30.85 40.16
N PHE A 5 -38.72 -30.35 40.96
CA PHE A 5 -37.99 -29.11 40.75
C PHE A 5 -37.01 -29.34 39.60
N ARG A 6 -37.12 -28.59 38.49
CA ARG A 6 -36.04 -28.49 37.49
C ARG A 6 -35.26 -27.20 37.76
N LEU A 7 -34.06 -27.39 38.29
CA LEU A 7 -33.03 -26.38 38.46
C LEU A 7 -32.39 -26.13 37.09
N PHE A 8 -32.54 -24.93 36.54
CA PHE A 8 -31.76 -24.47 35.40
C PHE A 8 -30.38 -24.03 35.92
N LEU A 9 -29.35 -24.78 35.55
CA LEU A 9 -27.95 -24.40 35.76
C LEU A 9 -27.56 -23.44 34.62
N LEU A 10 -27.50 -22.13 34.89
CA LEU A 10 -26.82 -21.16 34.04
C LEU A 10 -25.31 -21.40 34.18
N ILE A 11 -24.68 -21.95 33.14
CA ILE A 11 -23.23 -21.89 32.96
C ILE A 11 -22.97 -20.63 32.13
N SER A 12 -22.57 -19.56 32.81
CA SER A 12 -22.04 -18.35 32.20
C SER A 12 -20.62 -18.64 31.71
N VAL A 13 -20.48 -19.02 30.44
CA VAL A 13 -19.19 -18.97 29.74
C VAL A 13 -18.91 -17.51 29.42
N PHE A 14 -18.00 -16.90 30.19
CA PHE A 14 -17.33 -15.66 29.83
C PHE A 14 -16.52 -15.92 28.55
N PHE A 15 -17.08 -15.59 27.39
CA PHE A 15 -16.27 -15.34 26.20
C PHE A 15 -15.65 -13.96 26.40
N GLY A 16 -14.40 -13.95 26.88
CA GLY A 16 -13.52 -12.80 26.71
C GLY A 16 -13.34 -12.60 25.21
N LEU A 17 -13.94 -11.53 24.69
CA LEU A 17 -13.64 -11.00 23.36
C LEU A 17 -12.20 -10.52 23.41
N PHE A 18 -11.26 -11.41 23.07
CA PHE A 18 -9.97 -10.95 22.56
C PHE A 18 -10.26 -10.23 21.25
N SER A 19 -10.20 -8.90 21.30
CA SER A 19 -10.04 -8.08 20.12
C SER A 19 -8.76 -8.56 19.44
N CYS A 20 -8.86 -9.25 18.30
CA CYS A 20 -7.73 -9.33 17.38
C CYS A 20 -7.31 -7.90 17.09
N ALA A 21 -6.18 -7.48 17.63
CA ALA A 21 -5.50 -6.29 17.14
C ALA A 21 -5.28 -6.55 15.65
N LYS A 22 -5.89 -5.71 14.83
CA LYS A 22 -5.64 -5.74 13.39
C LYS A 22 -4.21 -5.23 13.24
N GLU A 23 -3.31 -6.11 12.78
CA GLU A 23 -1.91 -5.78 12.49
C GLU A 23 -1.84 -4.50 11.67
N LEU A 24 -1.08 -3.52 12.16
CA LEU A 24 -0.58 -2.46 11.30
C LEU A 24 0.56 -3.11 10.50
N PRO A 25 0.46 -3.20 9.16
CA PRO A 25 1.57 -3.74 8.39
C PRO A 25 2.81 -2.88 8.65
N LEU A 26 3.89 -3.52 9.09
CA LEU A 26 5.20 -2.88 9.13
C LEU A 26 5.54 -2.35 7.73
N PRO A 27 6.19 -1.19 7.62
CA PRO A 27 6.73 -0.76 6.35
C PRO A 27 7.80 -1.76 5.89
N ASP A 28 7.60 -2.36 4.71
CA ASP A 28 8.63 -3.14 4.04
C ASP A 28 9.79 -2.18 3.66
N GLY A 29 10.83 -2.13 4.51
CA GLY A 29 12.08 -1.39 4.26
C GLY A 29 12.06 0.11 4.58
N PRO A 30 13.20 0.81 4.34
CA PRO A 30 13.33 2.23 4.62
C PRO A 30 12.23 3.00 3.86
N ILE A 31 11.39 3.68 4.62
CA ILE A 31 10.45 4.66 4.10
C ILE A 31 11.31 5.83 3.54
N ASP A 32 10.81 6.67 2.65
CA ASP A 32 11.51 7.91 2.29
C ASP A 32 10.64 9.08 2.73
N ASP A 33 11.13 9.88 3.68
CA ASP A 33 10.55 11.19 3.98
C ASP A 33 11.17 12.21 3.01
N PRO A 34 10.37 12.91 2.18
CA PRO A 34 10.86 13.92 1.24
C PRO A 34 11.46 15.18 1.91
N GLY A 35 11.54 15.25 3.25
CA GLY A 35 12.07 16.40 4.00
C GLY A 35 13.54 16.34 4.43
N ALA A 36 14.32 15.31 4.07
CA ALA A 36 15.64 15.10 4.67
C ALA A 36 16.69 16.18 4.27
N ASN A 37 17.08 17.00 5.25
CA ASN A 37 18.52 17.21 5.45
C ASN A 37 19.15 15.82 5.46
N SER A 38 20.20 15.55 4.67
CA SER A 38 20.74 14.20 4.44
C SER A 38 21.29 13.56 5.72
N TYR A 39 20.40 13.05 6.55
CA TYR A 39 20.71 12.25 7.72
C TYR A 39 21.03 10.83 7.25
N PRO A 40 21.95 10.13 7.93
CA PRO A 40 22.37 8.80 7.50
C PRO A 40 21.28 7.74 7.69
N ALA A 41 20.34 7.91 8.63
CA ALA A 41 19.26 6.97 8.93
C ALA A 41 17.89 7.62 8.75
N GLN A 42 16.85 6.79 8.80
CA GLN A 42 15.48 7.25 8.57
C GLN A 42 14.58 6.96 9.77
N LEU A 43 13.99 8.02 10.34
CA LEU A 43 13.05 7.94 11.46
C LEU A 43 11.63 8.07 10.93
N THR A 44 10.74 7.20 11.40
CA THR A 44 9.33 7.18 11.00
C THR A 44 8.44 6.93 12.20
N PHE A 45 7.20 7.40 12.10
CA PHE A 45 6.17 7.19 13.10
C PHE A 45 4.95 6.56 12.45
N SER A 46 4.22 5.72 13.19
CA SER A 46 2.92 5.18 12.76
C SER A 46 1.85 6.25 12.61
N VAL A 47 2.07 7.43 13.21
CA VAL A 47 1.23 8.63 13.09
C VAL A 47 2.06 9.85 12.73
N GLN A 48 1.62 10.59 11.71
CA GLN A 48 2.26 11.85 11.28
C GLN A 48 1.41 13.08 11.59
N GLU A 49 0.13 12.89 11.91
CA GLU A 49 -0.85 13.95 12.10
C GLU A 49 -1.78 13.61 13.26
N VAL A 50 -1.95 14.54 14.19
CA VAL A 50 -2.73 14.33 15.41
C VAL A 50 -3.58 15.55 15.75
N ILE A 51 -4.53 15.37 16.67
CA ILE A 51 -5.36 16.46 17.20
C ILE A 51 -4.74 17.00 18.50
N GLN A 52 -4.75 18.32 18.65
CA GLN A 52 -4.28 19.03 19.83
C GLN A 52 -4.91 18.47 21.11
N GLY A 53 -4.07 18.15 22.09
CA GLY A 53 -4.50 17.63 23.40
C GLY A 53 -5.13 16.25 23.35
N ALA A 54 -5.17 15.59 22.18
CA ALA A 54 -5.58 14.20 22.09
C ALA A 54 -4.43 13.29 22.52
N PHE A 55 -4.77 12.28 23.31
CA PHE A 55 -3.88 11.18 23.61
C PHE A 55 -3.78 10.28 22.38
N PHE A 56 -2.57 9.92 21.99
CA PHE A 56 -2.34 8.96 20.91
C PHE A 56 -1.17 8.03 21.23
N GLU A 57 -1.28 6.80 20.76
CA GLU A 57 -0.20 5.83 20.75
C GLU A 57 0.57 5.95 19.44
N TYR A 58 1.87 5.69 19.50
CA TYR A 58 2.72 5.64 18.32
C TYR A 58 3.68 4.46 18.41
N ASP A 59 4.02 3.93 17.25
CA ASP A 59 5.21 3.11 17.04
C ASP A 59 6.19 3.98 16.26
N ALA A 60 7.46 3.96 16.65
CA ALA A 60 8.54 4.69 15.98
C ALA A 60 9.60 3.71 15.51
N TRP A 61 10.05 3.88 14.27
CA TRP A 61 11.09 3.05 13.66
C TRP A 61 12.24 3.93 13.17
N LEU A 62 13.46 3.58 13.57
CA LEU A 62 14.70 4.10 13.02
C LEU A 62 15.35 3.01 12.17
N ASN A 63 15.34 3.21 10.85
CA ASN A 63 15.97 2.31 9.90
C ASN A 63 17.38 2.79 9.58
N LEU A 64 18.39 1.99 9.92
CA LEU A 64 19.77 2.23 9.52
C LEU A 64 20.00 1.70 8.09
N PRO A 65 20.71 2.42 7.21
CA PRO A 65 21.08 1.86 5.92
C PRO A 65 22.12 0.76 6.08
N ALA A 66 22.16 -0.18 5.14
CA ALA A 66 23.17 -1.24 5.11
C ALA A 66 24.60 -0.68 5.23
N GLY A 67 25.39 -1.27 6.13
CA GLY A 67 26.77 -0.85 6.41
C GLY A 67 26.91 0.35 7.36
N PHE A 68 25.82 0.88 7.90
CA PHE A 68 25.84 1.91 8.96
C PHE A 68 25.43 1.30 10.31
N GLU A 69 26.25 1.51 11.33
CA GLU A 69 26.04 0.91 12.66
C GLU A 69 26.18 1.96 13.77
N LEU A 70 25.40 1.79 14.85
CA LEU A 70 25.45 2.66 16.04
C LEU A 70 26.22 2.04 17.21
N GLY A 71 26.49 0.73 17.19
CA GLY A 71 27.30 0.04 18.21
C GLY A 71 26.65 -0.04 19.60
N VAL A 72 25.38 0.34 19.70
CA VAL A 72 24.51 0.27 20.89
C VAL A 72 23.18 -0.35 20.48
N ASP A 73 22.49 -1.02 21.39
CA ASP A 73 21.17 -1.63 21.17
C ASP A 73 20.00 -0.72 21.58
N GLN A 74 20.31 0.49 22.06
CA GLN A 74 19.32 1.49 22.47
C GLN A 74 19.77 2.91 22.06
N VAL A 75 18.81 3.71 21.58
CA VAL A 75 18.99 5.13 21.28
C VAL A 75 17.84 5.98 21.82
N ASP A 76 18.11 7.25 22.13
CA ASP A 76 17.08 8.17 22.63
C ASP A 76 16.29 8.81 21.48
N LEU A 77 14.97 8.72 21.56
CA LEU A 77 14.04 9.53 20.78
C LEU A 77 13.81 10.86 21.51
N VAL A 78 14.19 11.97 20.89
CA VAL A 78 14.07 13.30 21.48
C VAL A 78 13.07 14.18 20.74
N HIS A 79 12.29 14.96 21.48
CA HIS A 79 11.38 15.98 20.97
C HIS A 79 11.97 17.37 21.22
N LEU A 80 12.00 18.18 20.15
CA LEU A 80 12.54 19.53 20.19
C LEU A 80 11.47 20.52 20.64
N VAL A 81 11.64 21.08 21.85
CA VAL A 81 10.74 22.09 22.41
C VAL A 81 11.53 23.36 22.68
N ASN A 82 11.21 24.45 21.97
CA ASN A 82 11.87 25.75 22.11
C ASN A 82 13.41 25.69 21.95
N GLY A 83 13.90 24.82 21.07
CA GLY A 83 15.33 24.62 20.84
C GLY A 83 16.03 23.68 21.83
N ASN A 84 15.31 23.18 22.86
CA ASN A 84 15.82 22.19 23.80
C ASN A 84 15.35 20.79 23.40
N THR A 85 16.23 19.80 23.52
CA THR A 85 15.92 18.39 23.32
C THR A 85 15.42 17.78 24.62
N ASN A 86 14.20 17.24 24.61
CA ASN A 86 13.67 16.43 25.71
C ASN A 86 13.59 14.98 25.26
N ILE A 87 14.14 14.06 26.03
CA ILE A 87 13.96 12.62 25.78
C ILE A 87 12.48 12.29 25.98
N VAL A 88 11.90 11.67 24.96
CA VAL A 88 10.51 11.23 24.95
C VAL A 88 10.43 9.74 25.24
N ASP A 89 11.33 8.98 24.61
CA ASP A 89 11.33 7.52 24.68
C ASP A 89 12.69 6.95 24.27
N GLY A 90 12.85 5.63 24.41
CA GLY A 90 13.95 4.87 23.81
C GLY A 90 13.49 4.11 22.57
N LEU A 91 14.39 3.94 21.60
CA LEU A 91 14.25 2.98 20.50
C LEU A 91 15.30 1.88 20.67
N TYR A 92 14.94 0.63 20.37
CA TYR A 92 15.74 -0.55 20.70
C TYR A 92 15.89 -1.49 19.50
N ASP A 93 17.08 -2.10 19.38
CA ASP A 93 17.47 -3.12 18.40
C ASP A 93 17.94 -4.37 19.17
N ASN A 94 17.03 -4.93 19.97
CA ASN A 94 17.29 -5.94 21.00
C ASN A 94 16.49 -7.25 20.86
N GLY A 95 15.59 -7.37 19.89
CA GLY A 95 14.70 -8.52 19.67
C GLY A 95 13.59 -8.67 20.71
N ASP A 96 13.29 -7.64 21.49
CA ASP A 96 12.20 -7.67 22.49
C ASP A 96 10.88 -7.21 21.86
N LEU A 97 10.15 -8.21 21.35
CA LEU A 97 8.85 -8.01 20.70
C LEU A 97 7.79 -7.44 21.65
N ASP A 98 7.77 -7.87 22.91
CA ASP A 98 6.67 -7.54 23.84
C ASP A 98 6.77 -6.12 24.39
N LEU A 99 7.98 -5.65 24.69
CA LEU A 99 8.19 -4.35 25.34
C LEU A 99 8.59 -3.26 24.36
N HIS A 100 9.39 -3.59 23.34
CA HIS A 100 9.98 -2.59 22.45
C HIS A 100 9.48 -2.70 21.00
N HIS A 101 8.81 -3.81 20.67
CA HIS A 101 8.37 -4.18 19.31
C HIS A 101 9.52 -4.37 18.34
N ASP A 102 10.65 -4.79 18.90
CA ASP A 102 11.81 -5.11 18.10
C ASP A 102 11.78 -6.59 17.74
N GLU A 103 11.57 -6.88 16.47
CA GLU A 103 11.36 -8.27 16.04
C GLU A 103 12.67 -9.05 15.92
N ILE A 104 13.75 -8.38 15.51
CA ILE A 104 15.01 -9.05 15.18
C ILE A 104 16.16 -8.26 15.77
N LYS A 105 16.80 -8.85 16.77
CA LYS A 105 18.00 -8.30 17.39
C LYS A 105 19.14 -8.11 16.39
N GLY A 106 19.64 -6.89 16.33
CA GLY A 106 20.84 -6.49 15.59
C GLY A 106 20.64 -6.41 14.08
N ASP A 107 19.41 -6.25 13.59
CA ASP A 107 19.12 -6.12 12.16
C ASP A 107 19.30 -4.68 11.64
N GLY A 108 19.47 -3.72 12.54
CA GLY A 108 19.63 -2.29 12.23
C GLY A 108 18.31 -1.52 12.15
N VAL A 109 17.21 -2.10 12.61
CA VAL A 109 15.92 -1.44 12.82
C VAL A 109 15.77 -1.22 14.32
N TYR A 110 15.67 0.04 14.76
CA TYR A 110 15.39 0.34 16.17
C TYR A 110 13.93 0.71 16.31
N THR A 111 13.25 0.10 17.27
CA THR A 111 11.81 0.23 17.46
C THR A 111 11.47 0.71 18.86
N GLY A 112 10.35 1.42 18.98
CA GLY A 112 9.80 1.78 20.28
C GLY A 112 8.33 2.14 20.16
N ARG A 113 7.53 1.69 21.15
CA ARG A 113 6.14 2.12 21.32
C ARG A 113 6.03 3.04 22.52
N GLY A 114 5.36 4.16 22.30
CA GLY A 114 5.04 5.09 23.36
C GLY A 114 3.66 5.71 23.18
N SER A 115 3.37 6.68 24.04
CA SER A 115 2.18 7.50 23.94
C SER A 115 2.48 8.95 24.26
N LEU A 116 1.82 9.85 23.54
CA LEU A 116 2.04 11.29 23.68
C LEU A 116 0.74 12.06 23.73
N THR A 117 0.86 13.27 24.24
CA THR A 117 -0.15 14.32 24.10
C THR A 117 0.59 15.59 23.71
N LEU A 118 0.21 16.17 22.57
CA LEU A 118 0.82 17.38 22.05
C LEU A 118 -0.17 18.54 22.19
N GLU A 119 0.20 19.50 23.03
CA GLU A 119 -0.68 20.60 23.47
C GLU A 119 -0.60 21.84 22.57
N THR A 120 0.40 21.93 21.71
CA THR A 120 0.62 23.10 20.84
C THR A 120 0.29 22.77 19.40
N LEU A 121 -0.34 23.70 18.70
CA LEU A 121 -0.64 23.55 17.27
C LEU A 121 0.63 23.71 16.43
N GLY A 122 0.63 23.06 15.27
CA GLY A 122 1.69 23.18 14.28
C GLY A 122 2.65 22.00 14.28
N GLU A 123 3.88 22.26 13.86
CA GLU A 123 4.88 21.24 13.63
C GLU A 123 5.67 20.90 14.91
N HIS A 124 5.80 19.60 15.18
CA HIS A 124 6.62 19.03 16.23
C HIS A 124 7.75 18.20 15.63
N ILE A 125 8.99 18.50 16.00
CA ILE A 125 10.19 17.86 15.45
C ILE A 125 10.73 16.83 16.43
N PHE A 126 10.92 15.61 15.95
CA PHE A 126 11.51 14.49 16.66
C PHE A 126 12.84 14.11 16.02
N ARG A 127 13.83 13.71 16.83
CA ARG A 127 15.16 13.34 16.37
C ARG A 127 15.68 12.12 17.10
N VAL A 128 16.60 11.43 16.46
CA VAL A 128 17.51 10.49 17.13
C VAL A 128 18.91 11.08 17.11
N ILE A 129 19.54 11.10 18.28
CA ILE A 129 20.93 11.53 18.46
C ILE A 129 21.70 10.30 18.92
N ALA A 130 22.68 9.86 18.14
CA ALA A 130 23.47 8.67 18.43
C ALA A 130 24.92 8.84 17.96
N THR A 131 25.82 7.97 18.44
CA THR A 131 27.23 7.95 18.06
C THR A 131 27.49 6.76 17.13
N PRO A 132 27.65 6.97 15.82
CA PRO A 132 27.95 5.89 14.90
C PRO A 132 29.25 5.16 15.25
N VAL A 133 29.37 3.88 14.89
CA VAL A 133 30.60 3.10 15.06
C VAL A 133 31.75 3.82 14.35
N GLY A 134 32.82 4.11 15.10
CA GLY A 134 33.99 4.84 14.61
C GLY A 134 33.87 6.37 14.63
N ALA A 135 32.71 6.93 15.00
CA ALA A 135 32.58 8.35 15.29
C ALA A 135 33.09 8.69 16.70
N MET A 136 33.59 9.91 16.89
CA MET A 136 34.07 10.38 18.20
C MET A 136 33.00 11.13 19.00
N GLU A 137 31.95 11.63 18.35
CA GLU A 137 30.93 12.47 18.96
C GLU A 137 29.53 12.07 18.46
N PRO A 138 28.47 12.25 19.27
CA PRO A 138 27.09 12.04 18.84
C PRO A 138 26.71 12.99 17.70
N VAL A 139 25.91 12.49 16.76
CA VAL A 139 25.35 13.26 15.65
C VAL A 139 23.84 13.04 15.57
N ILE A 140 23.13 13.95 14.90
CA ILE A 140 21.74 13.71 14.52
C ILE A 140 21.76 12.66 13.42
N VAL A 141 21.22 11.48 13.70
CA VAL A 141 21.21 10.36 12.75
C VAL A 141 19.91 10.30 11.97
N ALA A 142 18.83 10.87 12.50
CA ALA A 142 17.54 10.96 11.82
C ALA A 142 16.65 12.07 12.43
N GLU A 143 15.66 12.53 11.67
CA GLU A 143 14.63 13.49 12.08
C GLU A 143 13.29 13.09 11.47
N ALA A 144 12.19 13.31 12.19
CA ALA A 144 10.83 13.15 11.70
C ALA A 144 9.90 14.22 12.30
N ARG A 145 8.72 14.41 11.70
CA ARG A 145 7.78 15.48 12.04
C ARG A 145 6.39 14.92 12.32
N ILE A 146 5.75 15.45 13.36
CA ILE A 146 4.32 15.25 13.64
C ILE A 146 3.62 16.61 13.60
N PHE A 147 2.52 16.69 12.86
CA PHE A 147 1.72 17.91 12.74
C PHE A 147 0.48 17.83 13.64
N VAL A 148 0.27 18.88 14.44
CA VAL A 148 -0.81 18.97 15.42
C VAL A 148 -1.86 19.96 14.94
N PHE A 149 -3.09 19.47 14.80
CA PHE A 149 -4.23 20.21 14.28
C PHE A 149 -5.30 20.49 15.33
N THR A 150 -6.17 21.46 15.05
CA THR A 150 -7.37 21.69 15.88
C THR A 150 -8.38 20.58 15.68
N ASP A 151 -9.15 20.26 16.73
CA ASP A 151 -10.18 19.22 16.67
C ASP A 151 -11.21 19.49 15.57
N VAL A 152 -11.73 18.40 15.02
CA VAL A 152 -12.84 18.40 14.06
C VAL A 152 -14.04 17.79 14.78
N PRO A 153 -15.00 18.60 15.27
CA PRO A 153 -16.17 18.06 15.96
C PRO A 153 -17.14 17.41 14.96
N GLY A 154 -17.87 16.37 15.39
CA GLY A 154 -18.85 15.67 14.55
C GLY A 154 -19.95 16.60 14.00
N SER A 155 -20.27 17.67 14.73
CA SER A 155 -21.19 18.71 14.25
C SER A 155 -20.73 19.43 12.98
N ALA A 156 -19.41 19.51 12.73
CA ALA A 156 -18.88 20.08 11.49
C ALA A 156 -19.22 19.18 10.29
N LEU A 157 -19.12 17.86 10.43
CA LEU A 157 -19.50 16.90 9.40
C LEU A 157 -21.01 16.93 9.12
N VAL A 158 -21.82 16.97 10.18
CA VAL A 158 -23.28 17.12 10.06
C VAL A 158 -23.65 18.40 9.31
N SER A 159 -22.92 19.50 9.56
CA SER A 159 -23.13 20.76 8.85
C SER A 159 -22.83 20.64 7.35
N ILE A 160 -21.76 19.94 6.98
CA ILE A 160 -21.43 19.67 5.57
C ILE A 160 -22.54 18.87 4.90
N GLU A 161 -23.00 17.78 5.53
CA GLU A 161 -24.08 16.96 4.98
C GLU A 161 -25.39 17.74 4.83
N GLN A 162 -25.72 18.63 5.76
CA GLN A 162 -26.88 19.50 5.66
C GLN A 162 -26.77 20.47 4.46
N VAL A 163 -25.61 21.10 4.27
CA VAL A 163 -25.36 21.98 3.13
C VAL A 163 -25.44 21.21 1.81
N HIS A 164 -24.86 20.01 1.76
CA HIS A 164 -24.94 19.13 0.59
C HIS A 164 -26.40 18.76 0.27
N ASN A 165 -27.17 18.30 1.26
CA ASN A 165 -28.57 17.92 1.07
C ASN A 165 -29.44 19.09 0.60
N GLN A 166 -29.25 20.28 1.16
CA GLN A 166 -29.98 21.48 0.74
C GLN A 166 -29.61 21.95 -0.67
N SER A 167 -28.37 21.71 -1.11
CA SER A 167 -27.94 22.07 -2.47
C SER A 167 -28.68 21.25 -3.55
N VAL A 168 -29.14 20.04 -3.21
CA VAL A 168 -29.89 19.15 -4.11
C VAL A 168 -31.23 19.76 -4.48
N ASP A 169 -31.93 20.37 -3.52
CA ASP A 169 -33.21 21.05 -3.76
C ASP A 169 -33.04 22.20 -4.77
N ILE A 170 -31.91 22.89 -4.74
CA ILE A 170 -31.59 23.97 -5.69
C ILE A 170 -31.42 23.41 -7.10
N LEU A 171 -30.71 22.28 -7.24
CA LEU A 171 -30.54 21.62 -8.54
C LEU A 171 -31.88 21.12 -9.09
N GLU A 172 -32.66 20.42 -8.26
CA GLU A 172 -33.94 19.86 -8.66
C GLU A 172 -34.94 20.94 -9.07
N GLN A 173 -35.06 22.03 -8.29
CA GLN A 173 -35.92 23.16 -8.64
C GLN A 173 -35.54 23.81 -9.98
N HIS A 174 -34.24 23.92 -10.25
CA HIS A 174 -33.75 24.45 -11.53
C HIS A 174 -34.14 23.52 -12.67
N LEU A 175 -33.93 22.20 -12.53
CA LEU A 175 -34.23 21.22 -13.57
C LEU A 175 -35.72 21.02 -13.82
N ILE A 176 -36.57 21.19 -12.80
CA ILE A 176 -38.03 21.24 -12.98
C ILE A 176 -38.41 22.46 -13.84
N SER A 177 -37.77 23.61 -13.60
CA SER A 177 -38.05 24.85 -14.32
C SER A 177 -37.42 24.88 -15.72
N ASN A 178 -36.27 24.22 -15.89
CA ASN A 178 -35.47 24.18 -17.10
C ASN A 178 -35.01 22.73 -17.37
N PRO A 179 -35.91 21.86 -17.89
CA PRO A 179 -35.58 20.45 -18.12
C PRO A 179 -34.33 20.26 -18.97
N GLY A 180 -33.37 19.48 -18.45
CA GLY A 180 -32.10 19.20 -19.12
C GLY A 180 -31.02 20.29 -18.98
N ASP A 181 -31.29 21.43 -18.34
CA ASP A 181 -30.30 22.49 -18.11
C ASP A 181 -29.46 22.25 -16.85
N LEU A 182 -28.60 21.24 -16.91
CA LEU A 182 -27.73 20.85 -15.79
C LEU A 182 -26.64 21.88 -15.50
N ASP A 183 -26.10 22.53 -16.51
CA ASP A 183 -25.06 23.56 -16.34
C ASP A 183 -25.62 24.80 -15.63
N GLY A 184 -26.83 25.22 -16.01
CA GLY A 184 -27.57 26.27 -15.31
C GLY A 184 -27.88 25.87 -13.86
N GLY A 185 -28.35 24.64 -13.64
CA GLY A 185 -28.64 24.12 -12.32
C GLY A 185 -27.41 24.04 -11.41
N ARG A 186 -26.29 23.57 -11.95
CA ARG A 186 -24.99 23.58 -11.27
C ARG A 186 -24.53 24.99 -10.93
N THR A 187 -24.67 25.93 -11.86
CA THR A 187 -24.33 27.34 -11.61
C THR A 187 -25.20 27.92 -10.50
N ALA A 188 -26.49 27.58 -10.46
CA ALA A 188 -27.40 27.96 -9.38
C ALA A 188 -26.96 27.34 -8.03
N MET A 189 -26.57 26.06 -8.00
CA MET A 189 -26.02 25.41 -6.81
C MET A 189 -24.77 26.12 -6.30
N ILE A 190 -23.77 26.38 -7.18
CA ILE A 190 -22.51 27.05 -6.80
C ILE A 190 -22.79 28.42 -6.19
N ASN A 191 -23.65 29.22 -6.83
CA ASN A 191 -24.04 30.54 -6.32
C ASN A 191 -24.74 30.44 -4.95
N TRP A 192 -25.60 29.44 -4.76
CA TRP A 192 -26.26 29.22 -3.47
C TRP A 192 -25.27 28.76 -2.39
N LEU A 193 -24.37 27.83 -2.73
CA LEU A 193 -23.34 27.28 -1.84
C LEU A 193 -22.39 28.38 -1.35
N ALA A 194 -21.93 29.27 -2.23
CA ALA A 194 -21.06 30.39 -1.90
C ALA A 194 -21.69 31.40 -0.90
N ASN A 195 -23.01 31.37 -0.73
CA ASN A 195 -23.74 32.22 0.22
C ASN A 195 -24.07 31.51 1.54
N GLN A 196 -23.70 30.24 1.71
CA GLN A 196 -23.96 29.52 2.95
C GLN A 196 -23.03 29.98 4.08
N LYS A 197 -23.58 30.08 5.28
CA LYS A 197 -22.89 30.67 6.44
C LYS A 197 -21.57 29.96 6.79
N ASP A 198 -21.47 28.65 6.52
CA ASP A 198 -20.34 27.79 6.89
C ASP A 198 -19.35 27.57 5.74
N VAL A 199 -19.67 28.07 4.54
CA VAL A 199 -18.83 27.95 3.35
C VAL A 199 -17.97 29.22 3.20
N ILE A 200 -16.68 29.03 2.91
CA ILE A 200 -15.71 30.08 2.54
C ILE A 200 -15.74 30.28 1.03
N SER A 201 -15.60 29.20 0.28
CA SER A 201 -15.70 29.21 -1.18
C SER A 201 -16.40 27.96 -1.70
N ALA A 202 -17.06 28.13 -2.85
CA ALA A 202 -17.66 27.07 -3.64
C ALA A 202 -17.11 27.22 -5.06
N ASP A 203 -16.20 26.33 -5.43
CA ASP A 203 -15.44 26.43 -6.66
C ASP A 203 -15.86 25.29 -7.59
N GLY A 204 -16.42 25.67 -8.72
CA GLY A 204 -16.71 24.73 -9.80
C GLY A 204 -15.51 24.61 -10.73
N TYR A 205 -14.89 23.44 -10.82
CA TYR A 205 -14.01 23.12 -11.95
C TYR A 205 -14.85 23.10 -13.23
N GLN A 206 -14.33 23.50 -14.41
CA GLN A 206 -15.06 23.22 -15.66
C GLN A 206 -15.32 21.72 -15.68
N GLY A 207 -16.56 21.23 -15.60
CA GLY A 207 -16.83 19.84 -15.26
C GLY A 207 -17.88 19.61 -14.16
N ASN A 208 -17.79 18.44 -13.52
CA ASN A 208 -18.89 17.76 -12.82
C ASN A 208 -18.89 17.90 -11.30
N ALA A 209 -17.84 18.51 -10.74
CA ALA A 209 -17.64 18.60 -9.31
C ALA A 209 -17.78 20.04 -8.81
N ILE A 210 -18.20 20.18 -7.57
CA ILE A 210 -18.18 21.45 -6.84
C ILE A 210 -17.35 21.21 -5.59
N GLU A 211 -16.19 21.84 -5.52
CA GLU A 211 -15.32 21.81 -4.33
C GLU A 211 -15.74 22.93 -3.37
N LEU A 212 -15.77 22.61 -2.09
CA LEU A 212 -16.23 23.48 -1.02
C LEU A 212 -15.17 23.57 0.07
N PHE A 213 -14.79 24.79 0.41
CA PHE A 213 -13.92 25.08 1.54
C PHE A 213 -14.78 25.63 2.66
N HIS A 214 -14.74 25.02 3.84
CA HIS A 214 -15.60 25.37 4.96
C HIS A 214 -14.86 26.21 6.01
N LYS A 215 -15.59 27.04 6.77
CA LYS A 215 -15.04 27.82 7.89
C LYS A 215 -14.48 26.95 9.02
N SER A 216 -14.91 25.70 9.09
CA SER A 216 -14.32 24.68 9.96
C SER A 216 -12.88 24.29 9.56
N GLY A 217 -12.39 24.72 8.39
CA GLY A 217 -11.13 24.27 7.80
C GLY A 217 -11.25 22.91 7.09
N LEU A 218 -12.47 22.39 6.92
CA LEU A 218 -12.71 21.15 6.19
C LEU A 218 -12.96 21.43 4.71
N HIS A 219 -12.70 20.40 3.91
CA HIS A 219 -12.96 20.39 2.48
C HIS A 219 -14.05 19.36 2.17
N SER A 220 -14.95 19.71 1.27
CA SER A 220 -15.94 18.77 0.76
C SER A 220 -16.14 18.92 -0.74
N ILE A 221 -16.72 17.89 -1.35
CA ILE A 221 -16.96 17.86 -2.78
C ILE A 221 -18.34 17.28 -3.09
N LEU A 222 -19.02 17.89 -4.05
CA LEU A 222 -20.23 17.35 -4.66
C LEU A 222 -19.88 16.87 -6.05
N VAL A 223 -20.01 15.57 -6.33
CA VAL A 223 -19.82 15.00 -7.66
C VAL A 223 -21.20 14.83 -8.29
N LEU A 224 -21.46 15.54 -9.40
CA LEU A 224 -22.68 15.38 -10.16
C LEU A 224 -22.53 14.19 -11.13
N SER A 225 -23.51 13.30 -11.17
CA SER A 225 -23.54 12.14 -12.08
C SER A 225 -24.92 12.03 -12.74
N GLN A 226 -24.96 11.52 -13.97
CA GLN A 226 -26.21 11.12 -14.63
C GLN A 226 -26.33 9.61 -14.71
N VAL A 227 -27.57 9.13 -14.61
CA VAL A 227 -27.90 7.70 -14.76
C VAL A 227 -28.82 7.44 -15.93
N ASP A 228 -28.75 6.23 -16.47
CA ASP A 228 -29.66 5.72 -17.48
C ASP A 228 -31.04 5.35 -16.89
N ALA A 229 -31.92 4.81 -17.74
CA ALA A 229 -33.28 4.39 -17.33
C ALA A 229 -33.29 3.24 -16.30
N PHE A 230 -32.17 2.55 -16.10
CA PHE A 230 -31.99 1.48 -15.13
C PHE A 230 -31.27 1.95 -13.86
N GLY A 231 -30.94 3.24 -13.75
CA GLY A 231 -30.25 3.83 -12.62
C GLY A 231 -28.73 3.57 -12.62
N LYS A 232 -28.14 3.18 -13.76
CA LYS A 232 -26.69 2.97 -13.93
C LYS A 232 -26.01 4.22 -14.42
N ALA A 233 -24.82 4.51 -13.90
CA ALA A 233 -24.09 5.72 -14.26
C ALA A 233 -23.65 5.69 -15.73
N ILE A 234 -23.86 6.79 -16.44
CA ILE A 234 -23.44 6.93 -17.86
C ILE A 234 -21.95 7.27 -17.95
N THR A 235 -21.47 8.10 -17.02
CA THR A 235 -20.07 8.50 -16.89
C THR A 235 -19.56 8.17 -15.48
N LYS A 236 -18.24 8.11 -15.29
CA LYS A 236 -17.62 7.93 -13.96
C LYS A 236 -17.71 9.19 -13.09
N GLY A 237 -18.74 10.02 -13.29
CA GLY A 237 -18.89 11.41 -12.83
C GLY A 237 -19.11 12.30 -14.05
N GLY A 238 -19.95 13.32 -13.98
CA GLY A 238 -20.28 14.10 -15.18
C GLY A 238 -21.72 14.57 -15.24
N VAL A 239 -21.92 15.73 -15.88
CA VAL A 239 -23.16 16.02 -16.59
C VAL A 239 -22.90 16.12 -18.10
N SER A 240 -23.86 15.66 -18.89
CA SER A 240 -23.91 15.86 -20.34
C SER A 240 -24.11 17.35 -20.64
N GLY A 241 -23.12 18.04 -21.20
CA GLY A 241 -23.36 19.38 -21.74
C GLY A 241 -22.30 20.48 -21.56
N ASP A 242 -21.20 20.23 -20.84
CA ASP A 242 -20.22 21.23 -20.36
C ASP A 242 -19.99 22.44 -21.30
N PRO A 243 -20.05 23.70 -20.82
CA PRO A 243 -19.81 24.86 -21.66
C PRO A 243 -18.33 24.94 -22.04
N GLY A 244 -18.07 25.07 -23.34
CA GLY A 244 -16.72 25.18 -23.88
C GLY A 244 -15.91 26.31 -23.24
N ARG A 245 -14.59 26.07 -23.18
CA ARG A 245 -13.56 27.00 -22.71
C ARG A 245 -13.66 28.37 -23.41
N PRO A 246 -13.57 29.51 -22.69
CA PRO A 246 -13.13 30.76 -23.32
C PRO A 246 -11.67 30.62 -23.74
N GLU A 247 -11.32 30.94 -24.99
CA GLU A 247 -10.00 30.77 -25.62
C GLU A 247 -8.78 31.44 -24.92
N VAL A 248 -8.96 32.04 -23.74
CA VAL A 248 -7.92 32.83 -23.07
C VAL A 248 -7.35 32.08 -21.87
N VAL A 249 -6.08 31.66 -22.01
CA VAL A 249 -5.22 31.16 -20.93
C VAL A 249 -5.10 32.24 -19.84
N ARG A 250 -5.64 32.00 -18.63
CA ARG A 250 -5.62 32.99 -17.52
C ARG A 250 -4.33 32.96 -16.67
N VAL A 251 -3.45 31.97 -16.88
CA VAL A 251 -2.18 31.86 -16.15
C VAL A 251 -1.03 31.75 -17.15
N PRO A 252 -0.19 32.79 -17.29
CA PRO A 252 1.04 32.71 -18.10
C PRO A 252 1.94 31.57 -17.61
N VAL A 253 2.64 30.89 -18.52
CA VAL A 253 3.49 29.71 -18.23
C VAL A 253 4.57 30.05 -17.18
N GLU A 254 5.03 31.29 -17.17
CA GLU A 254 5.97 31.84 -16.20
C GLU A 254 5.40 32.07 -14.78
N LYS A 255 4.07 31.97 -14.59
CA LYS A 255 3.39 32.09 -13.29
C LYS A 255 2.80 30.77 -12.77
N GLN A 256 3.05 29.67 -13.48
CA GLN A 256 2.72 28.33 -13.01
C GLN A 256 3.79 27.89 -12.00
N THR A 257 3.36 27.46 -10.82
CA THR A 257 4.24 26.96 -9.75
C THR A 257 5.02 25.76 -10.28
N ARG A 258 6.34 25.90 -10.44
CA ARG A 258 7.24 24.79 -10.76
C ARG A 258 7.92 24.37 -9.47
N GLY A 259 7.61 23.16 -9.00
CA GLY A 259 8.37 22.53 -7.91
C GLY A 259 9.82 22.34 -8.32
N LEU A 260 10.74 22.64 -7.39
CA LEU A 260 12.14 22.29 -7.54
C LEU A 260 12.28 20.76 -7.47
N THR A 261 12.88 20.17 -8.50
CA THR A 261 13.41 18.81 -8.43
C THR A 261 14.57 18.81 -7.44
N LEU A 262 14.43 18.12 -6.32
CA LEU A 262 15.57 17.82 -5.46
C LEU A 262 16.41 16.71 -6.14
N PRO A 263 17.74 16.80 -6.12
CA PRO A 263 18.59 15.72 -6.60
C PRO A 263 18.48 14.55 -5.62
N ILE A 264 17.98 13.43 -6.12
CA ILE A 264 18.07 12.13 -5.43
C ILE A 264 19.54 11.71 -5.51
N ASP A 265 20.22 11.66 -4.38
CA ASP A 265 21.56 11.07 -4.27
C ASP A 265 21.51 9.78 -3.46
N ARG A 266 22.13 8.75 -4.07
CA ARG A 266 22.51 7.41 -3.58
C ARG A 266 21.42 6.34 -3.41
N MET A 267 20.89 5.91 -4.56
CA MET A 267 20.40 4.55 -4.75
C MET A 267 21.57 3.55 -4.77
N GLY A 268 21.38 2.37 -4.18
CA GLY A 268 22.00 1.15 -4.70
C GLY A 268 21.70 1.06 -6.20
N LEU A 269 22.73 0.84 -7.01
CA LEU A 269 22.61 0.91 -8.46
C LEU A 269 21.70 -0.23 -8.95
N ARG A 270 20.40 0.05 -9.12
CA ARG A 270 19.51 -0.76 -9.95
C ARG A 270 20.17 -1.01 -11.29
N ASP A 271 20.11 -2.24 -11.78
CA ASP A 271 20.49 -2.48 -13.17
C ASP A 271 19.58 -1.62 -14.07
N GLU A 272 20.17 -0.87 -15.00
CA GLU A 272 19.44 0.00 -15.92
C GLU A 272 18.42 -0.78 -16.75
N SER A 273 18.61 -2.10 -16.88
CA SER A 273 17.72 -3.03 -17.59
C SER A 273 16.39 -3.30 -16.87
N ASP A 274 16.34 -3.08 -15.56
CA ASP A 274 15.20 -3.43 -14.70
C ASP A 274 14.26 -2.26 -14.42
N LYS A 275 14.65 -1.01 -14.67
CA LYS A 275 13.82 0.20 -14.43
C LYS A 275 12.50 0.24 -15.23
N ASP A 276 12.38 -0.59 -16.25
CA ASP A 276 11.20 -0.68 -17.12
C ASP A 276 10.32 -1.92 -16.80
N ARG A 277 10.52 -2.57 -15.65
CA ARG A 277 9.73 -3.75 -15.24
C ARG A 277 8.69 -3.44 -14.16
N ILE A 278 7.51 -4.05 -14.25
CA ILE A 278 6.55 -4.00 -13.15
C ILE A 278 7.12 -4.82 -11.98
N GLY A 279 7.22 -4.21 -10.80
CA GLY A 279 8.03 -4.74 -9.72
C GLY A 279 7.44 -5.91 -8.94
N ASN A 280 6.18 -6.28 -9.12
CA ASN A 280 5.66 -7.58 -8.68
C ASN A 280 4.38 -7.94 -9.45
N ARG A 281 3.84 -9.14 -9.22
CA ARG A 281 2.61 -9.62 -9.87
C ARG A 281 1.40 -9.55 -8.94
N LYS A 282 1.45 -8.74 -7.87
CA LYS A 282 0.26 -8.38 -7.08
C LYS A 282 -0.53 -7.32 -7.82
N VAL A 283 -1.83 -7.56 -7.95
CA VAL A 283 -2.78 -6.71 -8.66
C VAL A 283 -3.86 -6.27 -7.69
N LEU A 284 -4.10 -4.97 -7.61
CA LEU A 284 -5.20 -4.39 -6.87
C LEU A 284 -6.27 -3.89 -7.83
N ILE A 285 -7.52 -4.31 -7.63
CA ILE A 285 -8.68 -3.67 -8.25
C ILE A 285 -9.51 -2.98 -7.15
N TYR A 286 -9.51 -1.64 -7.19
CA TYR A 286 -10.20 -0.79 -6.22
C TYR A 286 -11.44 -0.18 -6.87
N ALA A 287 -12.62 -0.71 -6.52
CA ALA A 287 -13.89 -0.47 -7.21
C ALA A 287 -15.04 -0.05 -6.27
N PRO A 288 -14.95 1.12 -5.62
CA PRO A 288 -15.93 1.61 -4.63
C PRO A 288 -17.34 1.88 -5.18
N PHE A 289 -17.52 1.92 -6.50
CA PHE A 289 -18.81 2.20 -7.14
C PHE A 289 -19.20 1.13 -8.19
N ASP A 290 -18.65 -0.08 -8.10
CA ASP A 290 -18.89 -1.19 -9.03
C ASP A 290 -20.40 -1.43 -9.28
N ALA A 291 -21.19 -1.46 -8.20
CA ALA A 291 -22.63 -1.67 -8.29
C ALA A 291 -23.37 -0.51 -8.98
N ALA A 292 -22.84 0.71 -8.91
CA ALA A 292 -23.44 1.91 -9.51
C ALA A 292 -23.06 2.07 -10.99
N PHE A 293 -21.87 1.66 -11.38
CA PHE A 293 -21.41 1.74 -12.77
C PHE A 293 -22.06 0.70 -13.67
N GLY A 294 -22.30 -0.53 -13.18
CA GLY A 294 -22.87 -1.59 -14.00
C GLY A 294 -22.03 -1.95 -15.23
N SER A 295 -20.72 -1.74 -15.14
CA SER A 295 -19.71 -2.07 -16.16
C SER A 295 -19.09 -3.45 -15.92
N GLU A 296 -18.59 -4.07 -16.98
CA GLU A 296 -17.79 -5.28 -16.90
C GLU A 296 -16.30 -4.98 -16.68
N GLU A 297 -15.89 -3.70 -16.68
CA GLU A 297 -14.51 -3.22 -16.53
C GLU A 297 -13.68 -3.95 -15.45
N ARG A 298 -14.23 -4.13 -14.23
CA ARG A 298 -13.54 -4.86 -13.15
C ARG A 298 -13.42 -6.35 -13.48
N LEU A 299 -14.53 -6.96 -13.91
CA LEU A 299 -14.60 -8.39 -14.19
C LEU A 299 -13.68 -8.78 -15.34
N SER A 300 -13.61 -7.96 -16.38
CA SER A 300 -12.70 -8.17 -17.50
C SER A 300 -11.24 -8.01 -17.11
N THR A 301 -10.92 -6.98 -16.32
CA THR A 301 -9.55 -6.79 -15.79
C THR A 301 -9.10 -8.01 -14.99
N LYS A 302 -9.92 -8.49 -14.06
CA LYS A 302 -9.66 -9.71 -13.31
C LYS A 302 -9.44 -10.93 -14.22
N GLN A 303 -10.25 -11.05 -15.27
CA GLN A 303 -10.16 -12.18 -16.19
C GLN A 303 -8.81 -12.24 -16.90
N TYR A 304 -8.28 -11.11 -17.39
CA TYR A 304 -6.96 -11.10 -18.05
C TYR A 304 -5.84 -11.61 -17.15
N PHE A 305 -5.84 -11.21 -15.87
CA PHE A 305 -4.83 -11.71 -14.92
C PHE A 305 -5.02 -13.20 -14.59
N SER A 306 -6.27 -13.67 -14.56
CA SER A 306 -6.60 -15.07 -14.28
C SER A 306 -6.24 -16.00 -15.45
N ASP A 307 -6.38 -15.51 -16.69
CA ASP A 307 -6.14 -16.27 -17.92
C ASP A 307 -4.72 -16.11 -18.48
N ALA A 308 -3.88 -15.32 -17.81
CA ALA A 308 -2.53 -15.01 -18.28
C ALA A 308 -1.70 -16.27 -18.53
N THR A 309 -1.17 -16.42 -19.74
CA THR A 309 -0.39 -17.62 -20.15
C THR A 309 0.85 -17.82 -19.28
N CYS A 310 1.52 -16.73 -18.92
CA CYS A 310 2.59 -16.72 -17.92
C CYS A 310 2.08 -15.99 -16.68
N GLY A 311 1.38 -16.74 -15.82
CA GLY A 311 0.56 -16.26 -14.71
C GLY A 311 1.34 -15.84 -13.46
N GLY A 312 0.96 -16.37 -12.29
CA GLY A 312 1.55 -15.98 -11.00
C GLY A 312 1.03 -14.64 -10.47
N PHE A 313 -0.13 -14.20 -10.96
CA PHE A 313 -0.83 -13.02 -10.48
C PHE A 313 -1.67 -13.34 -9.26
N THR A 314 -1.58 -12.48 -8.26
CA THR A 314 -2.51 -12.46 -7.12
C THR A 314 -3.35 -11.21 -7.25
N VAL A 315 -4.67 -11.39 -7.37
CA VAL A 315 -5.62 -10.30 -7.60
C VAL A 315 -6.46 -10.07 -6.35
N ASP A 316 -6.25 -8.92 -5.72
CA ASP A 316 -7.06 -8.44 -4.60
C ASP A 316 -8.12 -7.46 -5.11
N GLU A 317 -9.38 -7.68 -4.72
CA GLU A 317 -10.50 -6.84 -5.12
C GLU A 317 -11.18 -6.23 -3.91
N TYR A 318 -11.31 -4.90 -3.91
CA TYR A 318 -12.09 -4.18 -2.91
C TYR A 318 -13.24 -3.46 -3.60
N ILE A 319 -14.45 -3.96 -3.36
CA ILE A 319 -15.66 -3.54 -4.06
C ILE A 319 -16.60 -2.78 -3.13
N ASN A 320 -17.25 -1.74 -3.65
CA ASN A 320 -18.24 -0.94 -2.92
C ASN A 320 -17.70 -0.51 -1.53
N GLN A 321 -18.44 -0.77 -0.45
CA GLN A 321 -18.06 -0.37 0.92
C GLN A 321 -16.79 -1.07 1.45
N ALA A 322 -16.28 -2.12 0.80
CA ALA A 322 -15.01 -2.73 1.16
C ALA A 322 -13.80 -1.90 0.69
N ALA A 323 -13.98 -1.04 -0.31
CA ALA A 323 -12.99 -0.09 -0.80
C ALA A 323 -12.87 1.10 0.17
N THR A 324 -12.17 0.89 1.28
CA THR A 324 -12.02 1.84 2.39
C THR A 324 -10.81 2.74 2.24
N VAL A 325 -10.66 3.74 3.12
CA VAL A 325 -9.44 4.56 3.22
C VAL A 325 -8.25 3.70 3.66
N ASP A 326 -8.47 2.77 4.59
CA ASP A 326 -7.44 1.86 5.10
C ASP A 326 -6.85 0.95 4.00
N VAL A 327 -7.64 0.58 2.99
CA VAL A 327 -7.10 -0.19 1.84
C VAL A 327 -6.10 0.66 1.04
N VAL A 328 -6.30 1.97 0.97
CA VAL A 328 -5.44 2.89 0.21
C VAL A 328 -4.02 2.95 0.79
N SER A 329 -3.87 2.76 2.11
CA SER A 329 -2.54 2.70 2.72
C SER A 329 -1.73 1.47 2.31
N THR A 330 -2.36 0.46 1.68
CA THR A 330 -1.68 -0.75 1.19
C THR A 330 -1.30 -0.69 -0.30
N PHE A 331 -1.66 0.40 -1.00
CA PHE A 331 -1.46 0.51 -2.45
C PHE A 331 0.00 0.30 -2.88
N HIS A 332 0.97 0.72 -2.05
CA HIS A 332 2.40 0.57 -2.32
C HIS A 332 2.87 -0.88 -2.39
N GLN A 333 2.04 -1.88 -2.06
CA GLN A 333 2.38 -3.30 -2.15
C GLN A 333 2.16 -3.91 -3.53
N TYR A 334 1.47 -3.20 -4.44
CA TYR A 334 0.98 -3.75 -5.70
C TYR A 334 1.75 -3.25 -6.91
N GLY A 335 2.21 -4.17 -7.76
CA GLY A 335 2.83 -3.87 -9.04
C GLY A 335 1.83 -3.36 -10.08
N THR A 336 0.54 -3.73 -9.96
CA THR A 336 -0.52 -3.12 -10.77
C THR A 336 -1.70 -2.69 -9.92
N ILE A 337 -2.22 -1.50 -10.21
CA ILE A 337 -3.41 -0.95 -9.55
C ILE A 337 -4.39 -0.48 -10.61
N HIS A 338 -5.63 -0.94 -10.51
CA HIS A 338 -6.78 -0.47 -11.27
C HIS A 338 -7.74 0.26 -10.34
N LEU A 339 -7.79 1.59 -10.45
CA LEU A 339 -8.74 2.42 -9.73
C LEU A 339 -9.96 2.67 -10.61
N THR A 340 -11.11 2.11 -10.23
CA THR A 340 -12.38 2.33 -10.91
C THR A 340 -13.38 3.02 -10.00
N THR A 341 -13.34 4.35 -10.02
CA THR A 341 -14.05 5.21 -9.07
C THR A 341 -14.44 6.55 -9.68
N HIS A 342 -15.15 7.37 -8.92
CA HIS A 342 -15.32 8.79 -9.21
C HIS A 342 -14.05 9.57 -8.85
N GLY A 343 -13.79 10.66 -9.58
CA GLY A 343 -12.63 11.53 -9.36
C GLY A 343 -12.90 12.93 -9.89
N THR A 344 -12.09 13.88 -9.43
CA THR A 344 -12.33 15.32 -9.66
C THR A 344 -11.03 16.09 -9.85
N GLY A 345 -10.98 16.93 -10.89
CA GLY A 345 -9.96 17.96 -11.08
C GLY A 345 -8.51 17.48 -11.18
N GLY A 346 -8.25 16.17 -11.20
CA GLY A 346 -6.93 15.59 -11.01
C GLY A 346 -6.38 15.78 -9.60
N HIS A 347 -7.23 16.04 -8.60
CA HIS A 347 -6.84 16.29 -7.21
C HIS A 347 -7.20 15.15 -6.26
N SER A 348 -8.31 14.46 -6.54
CA SER A 348 -8.86 13.45 -5.64
C SER A 348 -9.60 12.32 -6.35
N PHE A 349 -9.75 11.19 -5.65
CA PHE A 349 -10.62 10.09 -6.04
C PHE A 349 -11.44 9.61 -4.83
N LEU A 350 -12.62 9.06 -5.08
CA LEU A 350 -13.57 8.70 -4.03
C LEU A 350 -13.36 7.26 -3.54
N THR A 351 -13.65 7.03 -2.26
CA THR A 351 -13.71 5.71 -1.63
C THR A 351 -15.16 5.20 -1.54
N GLY A 352 -15.34 3.97 -1.07
CA GLY A 352 -16.65 3.41 -0.73
C GLY A 352 -16.99 3.53 0.76
N GLU A 353 -16.07 4.07 1.57
CA GLU A 353 -16.24 4.21 3.02
C GLU A 353 -17.11 5.41 3.34
N VAL A 354 -18.24 5.14 4.02
CA VAL A 354 -19.22 6.14 4.41
C VAL A 354 -18.67 7.01 5.53
N VAL A 355 -18.88 8.31 5.43
CA VAL A 355 -18.54 9.25 6.50
C VAL A 355 -19.45 9.01 7.70
N ASP A 356 -18.84 8.66 8.85
CA ASP A 356 -19.56 8.47 10.11
C ASP A 356 -18.77 9.06 11.28
N SER A 357 -19.30 10.16 11.84
CA SER A 357 -18.73 10.84 13.01
C SER A 357 -18.76 10.01 14.32
N ASN A 358 -19.46 8.88 14.33
CA ASN A 358 -19.48 7.96 15.47
C ASN A 358 -18.49 6.80 15.32
N SER A 359 -17.93 6.60 14.13
CA SER A 359 -16.99 5.52 13.86
C SER A 359 -15.69 5.68 14.66
N THR A 360 -15.07 4.54 14.98
CA THR A 360 -13.76 4.47 15.62
C THR A 360 -12.70 5.16 14.75
N ASN A 361 -12.67 4.83 13.45
CA ASN A 361 -11.74 5.44 12.48
C ASN A 361 -11.83 6.97 12.46
N TYR A 362 -13.05 7.54 12.50
CA TYR A 362 -13.18 8.99 12.59
C TYR A 362 -12.59 9.55 13.88
N LYS A 363 -12.95 8.96 15.03
CA LYS A 363 -12.53 9.46 16.35
C LYS A 363 -11.02 9.39 16.56
N GLU A 364 -10.38 8.36 16.03
CA GLU A 364 -8.99 8.02 16.33
C GLU A 364 -8.02 8.38 15.20
N LYS A 365 -8.46 8.35 13.94
CA LYS A 365 -7.55 8.49 12.77
C LYS A 365 -7.90 9.67 11.86
N TYR A 366 -9.17 9.81 11.45
CA TYR A 366 -9.49 10.67 10.30
C TYR A 366 -9.64 12.14 10.63
N LYS A 367 -9.85 12.54 11.90
CA LYS A 367 -9.95 13.96 12.27
C LYS A 367 -8.75 14.78 11.82
N ALA A 368 -7.54 14.29 12.05
CA ALA A 368 -6.31 15.00 11.66
C ALA A 368 -6.15 15.02 10.14
N LEU A 369 -6.40 13.89 9.46
CA LEU A 369 -6.34 13.77 8.00
C LEU A 369 -7.37 14.66 7.27
N LEU A 370 -8.57 14.81 7.84
CA LEU A 370 -9.59 15.73 7.36
C LEU A 370 -9.15 17.19 7.49
N LYS A 371 -8.41 17.50 8.56
CA LYS A 371 -7.97 18.87 8.86
C LYS A 371 -6.71 19.27 8.09
N SER A 372 -5.86 18.31 7.76
CA SER A 372 -4.69 18.51 6.88
C SER A 372 -5.06 18.56 5.40
N GLY A 373 -6.29 18.19 5.03
CA GLY A 373 -6.73 18.15 3.64
C GLY A 373 -6.35 16.85 2.91
N LYS A 374 -5.81 15.86 3.62
CA LYS A 374 -5.54 14.52 3.09
C LYS A 374 -6.82 13.72 2.82
N LEU A 375 -7.85 13.94 3.62
CA LEU A 375 -9.19 13.39 3.38
C LEU A 375 -10.22 14.50 3.19
N TRP A 376 -11.10 14.34 2.22
CA TRP A 376 -12.25 15.22 2.00
C TRP A 376 -13.57 14.47 2.19
N VAL A 377 -14.65 15.21 2.44
CA VAL A 377 -16.02 14.66 2.47
C VAL A 377 -16.65 14.77 1.09
N ALA A 378 -17.01 13.66 0.46
CA ALA A 378 -17.56 13.65 -0.89
C ALA A 378 -19.00 13.13 -0.90
N SER A 379 -19.91 13.78 -1.62
CA SER A 379 -21.24 13.23 -1.89
C SER A 379 -21.48 13.12 -3.39
N ASN A 380 -22.07 12.00 -3.82
CA ASN A 380 -22.48 11.82 -5.20
C ASN A 380 -23.95 12.27 -5.36
N VAL A 381 -24.18 13.25 -6.23
CA VAL A 381 -25.48 13.79 -6.57
C VAL A 381 -25.87 13.23 -7.93
N VAL A 382 -26.90 12.39 -7.93
CA VAL A 382 -27.36 11.63 -9.09
C VAL A 382 -28.58 12.31 -9.69
N VAL A 383 -28.51 12.62 -10.98
CA VAL A 383 -29.62 13.16 -11.76
C VAL A 383 -30.22 12.03 -12.59
N GLN A 384 -31.51 11.75 -12.36
CA GLN A 384 -32.27 10.76 -13.09
C GLN A 384 -32.79 11.30 -14.43
N VAL A 385 -33.17 10.38 -15.34
CA VAL A 385 -33.75 10.70 -16.65
C VAL A 385 -35.03 11.54 -16.55
N ASN A 386 -35.76 11.47 -15.43
CA ASN A 386 -36.98 12.24 -15.17
C ASN A 386 -36.70 13.60 -14.49
N ASN A 387 -35.45 14.05 -14.42
CA ASN A 387 -34.97 15.25 -13.73
C ASN A 387 -35.09 15.24 -12.19
N GLN A 388 -35.44 14.11 -11.58
CA GLN A 388 -35.31 13.96 -10.13
C GLN A 388 -33.84 13.91 -9.74
N VAL A 389 -33.52 14.54 -8.62
CA VAL A 389 -32.16 14.59 -8.10
C VAL A 389 -32.10 13.83 -6.78
N GLU A 390 -31.17 12.90 -6.67
CA GLU A 390 -30.93 12.11 -5.46
C GLU A 390 -29.50 12.32 -4.99
N ILE A 391 -29.30 12.56 -3.70
CA ILE A 391 -27.97 12.54 -3.10
C ILE A 391 -27.71 11.21 -2.42
N LYS A 392 -26.58 10.60 -2.78
CA LYS A 392 -26.07 9.40 -2.14
C LYS A 392 -25.33 9.79 -0.86
N ARG A 393 -25.17 8.80 0.03
CA ARG A 393 -24.45 8.99 1.29
C ARG A 393 -23.05 9.54 1.03
N SER A 394 -22.60 10.40 1.93
CA SER A 394 -21.26 10.94 1.89
C SER A 394 -20.22 9.86 2.14
N VAL A 395 -19.14 9.89 1.38
CA VAL A 395 -17.97 9.01 1.50
C VAL A 395 -16.71 9.84 1.68
N TYR A 396 -15.61 9.22 2.08
CA TYR A 396 -14.31 9.89 2.06
C TYR A 396 -13.75 9.96 0.64
N ALA A 397 -13.08 11.05 0.31
CA ALA A 397 -12.24 11.17 -0.87
C ALA A 397 -10.76 11.29 -0.47
N ILE A 398 -9.92 10.59 -1.22
CA ILE A 398 -8.46 10.57 -1.08
C ILE A 398 -7.87 11.66 -1.95
N THR A 399 -7.03 12.51 -1.39
CA THR A 399 -6.35 13.57 -2.14
C THR A 399 -4.93 13.20 -2.54
N ALA A 400 -4.35 13.99 -3.44
CA ALA A 400 -2.93 13.92 -3.79
C ALA A 400 -2.01 14.02 -2.56
N ASP A 401 -2.40 14.77 -1.52
CA ASP A 401 -1.62 14.92 -0.28
C ASP A 401 -1.63 13.65 0.57
N TYR A 402 -2.74 12.89 0.57
CA TYR A 402 -2.79 11.58 1.22
C TYR A 402 -1.85 10.60 0.53
N ILE A 403 -1.90 10.53 -0.80
CA ILE A 403 -1.00 9.67 -1.59
C ILE A 403 0.45 10.08 -1.38
N SER A 404 0.75 11.38 -1.36
CA SER A 404 2.12 11.87 -1.10
C SER A 404 2.62 11.47 0.28
N GLY A 405 1.72 11.36 1.28
CA GLY A 405 2.04 11.04 2.67
C GLY A 405 1.98 9.56 3.10
N LEU A 406 1.58 8.61 2.24
CA LEU A 406 1.69 7.16 2.57
C LEU A 406 3.12 6.76 3.00
N PRO A 407 3.33 5.71 3.78
CA PRO A 407 4.65 5.12 3.95
C PRO A 407 5.13 4.39 2.66
N GLY A 408 6.41 4.02 2.62
CA GLY A 408 7.01 3.15 1.59
C GLY A 408 7.17 3.78 0.19
N LYS A 409 7.45 2.93 -0.80
CA LYS A 409 7.45 3.27 -2.24
C LYS A 409 6.71 2.20 -3.03
N PHE A 410 6.06 2.60 -4.10
CA PHE A 410 5.44 1.71 -5.06
C PHE A 410 6.53 0.95 -5.86
N PRO A 411 6.37 -0.36 -6.09
CA PRO A 411 7.36 -1.22 -6.74
C PRO A 411 7.28 -1.06 -8.27
N ASN A 412 7.62 0.13 -8.78
CA ASN A 412 7.57 0.44 -10.21
C ASN A 412 6.19 0.12 -10.82
N THR A 413 5.15 0.64 -10.18
CA THR A 413 3.77 0.22 -10.39
C THR A 413 3.18 0.75 -11.69
N LEU A 414 2.37 -0.08 -12.34
CA LEU A 414 1.41 0.33 -13.36
C LEU A 414 0.09 0.74 -12.69
N LEU A 415 -0.31 2.00 -12.83
CA LEU A 415 -1.57 2.50 -12.28
C LEU A 415 -2.51 2.92 -13.42
N TYR A 416 -3.66 2.25 -13.52
CA TYR A 416 -4.77 2.68 -14.36
C TYR A 416 -5.84 3.36 -13.50
N ASN A 417 -5.94 4.69 -13.61
CA ASN A 417 -6.97 5.47 -12.94
C ASN A 417 -8.12 5.79 -13.90
N SER A 418 -9.17 4.98 -13.80
CA SER A 418 -10.36 5.10 -14.64
C SER A 418 -11.32 6.21 -14.19
N SER A 419 -10.96 7.01 -13.19
CA SER A 419 -11.82 8.09 -12.72
C SER A 419 -11.89 9.26 -13.69
N CYS A 420 -12.99 10.01 -13.68
CA CYS A 420 -13.08 11.27 -14.41
C CYS A 420 -11.94 12.21 -14.01
N GLU A 421 -11.45 12.96 -15.01
CA GLU A 421 -10.50 14.07 -14.80
C GLU A 421 -9.19 13.65 -14.11
N SER A 422 -8.84 12.37 -14.11
CA SER A 422 -7.68 11.83 -13.39
C SER A 422 -6.32 12.37 -13.85
N THR A 423 -6.26 13.08 -14.98
CA THR A 423 -5.08 13.81 -15.50
C THR A 423 -5.37 15.28 -15.84
N LYS A 424 -6.47 15.84 -15.32
CA LYS A 424 -6.87 17.24 -15.59
C LYS A 424 -5.92 18.26 -14.98
N SER A 425 -5.37 17.94 -13.82
CA SER A 425 -4.22 18.59 -13.23
C SER A 425 -3.11 17.56 -13.00
N ASP A 426 -1.92 18.04 -12.67
CA ASP A 426 -0.76 17.19 -12.41
C ASP A 426 -0.67 16.73 -10.95
N ALA A 427 -1.57 17.15 -10.05
CA ALA A 427 -1.42 16.93 -8.62
C ALA A 427 -1.49 15.44 -8.24
N LEU A 428 -2.58 14.75 -8.62
CA LEU A 428 -2.78 13.34 -8.28
C LEU A 428 -1.81 12.44 -9.06
N GLU A 429 -1.60 12.68 -10.36
CA GLU A 429 -0.62 11.91 -11.14
C GLU A 429 0.80 12.04 -10.55
N LYS A 430 1.24 13.25 -10.17
CA LYS A 430 2.57 13.45 -9.58
C LYS A 430 2.67 12.85 -8.19
N ALA A 431 1.61 12.91 -7.38
CA ALA A 431 1.61 12.27 -6.06
C ALA A 431 1.92 10.76 -6.17
N PHE A 432 1.35 10.09 -7.17
CA PHE A 432 1.67 8.68 -7.45
C PHE A 432 3.06 8.50 -8.06
N LEU A 433 3.41 9.26 -9.11
CA LEU A 433 4.69 9.11 -9.81
C LEU A 433 5.89 9.37 -8.88
N ASN A 434 5.80 10.38 -8.02
CA ASN A 434 6.85 10.71 -7.05
C ASN A 434 7.04 9.62 -5.98
N ARG A 435 6.10 8.67 -5.89
CA ARG A 435 6.13 7.57 -4.92
C ARG A 435 6.51 6.22 -5.54
N GLY A 436 6.88 6.18 -6.82
CA GLY A 436 7.37 4.95 -7.46
C GLY A 436 6.36 4.28 -8.39
N VAL A 437 5.20 4.90 -8.66
CA VAL A 437 4.41 4.52 -9.83
C VAL A 437 5.23 4.89 -11.08
N ALA A 438 5.49 3.92 -11.95
CA ALA A 438 6.25 4.17 -13.17
C ALA A 438 5.35 4.70 -14.29
N THR A 439 4.15 4.13 -14.43
CA THR A 439 3.20 4.52 -15.47
C THR A 439 1.84 4.79 -14.85
N TYR A 440 1.30 5.96 -15.16
CA TYR A 440 -0.04 6.38 -14.76
C TYR A 440 -0.90 6.60 -16.02
N PHE A 441 -1.95 5.81 -16.15
CA PHE A 441 -2.97 5.96 -17.18
C PHE A 441 -4.19 6.69 -16.61
N GLY A 442 -4.71 7.67 -17.34
CA GLY A 442 -5.90 8.41 -16.92
C GLY A 442 -6.56 9.24 -18.01
N PHE A 443 -7.42 10.16 -17.58
CA PHE A 443 -8.33 10.90 -18.47
C PHE A 443 -8.33 12.40 -18.18
N SER A 444 -8.29 13.20 -19.24
CA SER A 444 -8.22 14.67 -19.13
C SER A 444 -9.53 15.32 -18.68
N GLU A 445 -10.67 14.66 -18.92
CA GLU A 445 -12.01 15.19 -18.70
C GLU A 445 -12.94 14.10 -18.15
N ASN A 446 -14.24 14.40 -18.09
CA ASN A 446 -15.27 13.39 -17.84
C ASN A 446 -15.18 12.26 -18.85
N VAL A 447 -15.30 11.03 -18.37
CA VAL A 447 -15.12 9.81 -19.16
C VAL A 447 -16.36 8.92 -19.06
N THR A 448 -16.81 8.35 -20.18
CA THR A 448 -17.90 7.38 -20.18
C THR A 448 -17.46 6.06 -19.56
N VAL A 449 -18.40 5.38 -18.90
CA VAL A 449 -18.13 4.08 -18.28
C VAL A 449 -17.72 3.05 -19.34
N SER A 450 -18.36 3.06 -20.51
CA SER A 450 -18.04 2.13 -21.61
C SER A 450 -16.65 2.36 -22.19
N TYR A 451 -16.19 3.62 -22.29
CA TYR A 451 -14.84 3.89 -22.76
C TYR A 451 -13.77 3.44 -21.75
N CYS A 452 -14.00 3.58 -20.45
CA CYS A 452 -13.10 3.00 -19.44
C CYS A 452 -12.96 1.49 -19.60
N GLU A 453 -14.07 0.79 -19.84
CA GLU A 453 -14.07 -0.66 -20.11
C GLU A 453 -13.22 -1.02 -21.34
N ASP A 454 -13.43 -0.33 -22.47
CA ASP A 454 -12.64 -0.53 -23.70
C ASP A 454 -11.13 -0.31 -23.46
N ILE A 455 -10.79 0.75 -22.73
CA ILE A 455 -9.41 1.10 -22.39
C ILE A 455 -8.80 0.05 -21.47
N ALA A 456 -9.49 -0.39 -20.42
CA ALA A 456 -9.06 -1.45 -19.54
C ALA A 456 -8.74 -2.73 -20.33
N HIS A 457 -9.68 -3.15 -21.21
CA HIS A 457 -9.47 -4.29 -22.09
C HIS A 457 -8.21 -4.14 -22.93
N ARG A 458 -7.95 -2.96 -23.48
CA ARG A 458 -6.80 -2.74 -24.35
C ARG A 458 -5.49 -2.70 -23.59
N ILE A 459 -5.43 -2.03 -22.44
CA ILE A 459 -4.25 -1.98 -21.57
C ILE A 459 -3.86 -3.40 -21.17
N PHE A 460 -4.78 -4.14 -20.56
CA PHE A 460 -4.47 -5.43 -19.96
C PHE A 460 -4.21 -6.52 -21.00
N LYS A 461 -4.94 -6.54 -22.12
CA LYS A 461 -4.60 -7.40 -23.26
C LYS A 461 -3.19 -7.13 -23.79
N THR A 462 -2.81 -5.87 -23.98
CA THR A 462 -1.50 -5.52 -24.54
C THR A 462 -0.37 -5.88 -23.59
N ILE A 463 -0.53 -5.61 -22.29
CA ILE A 463 0.56 -5.80 -21.32
C ILE A 463 0.66 -7.26 -20.87
N ILE A 464 -0.46 -7.96 -20.70
CA ILE A 464 -0.50 -9.32 -20.15
C ILE A 464 -0.43 -10.36 -21.27
N ASP A 465 -1.32 -10.28 -22.26
CA ASP A 465 -1.42 -11.32 -23.31
C ASP A 465 -0.37 -11.12 -24.41
N GLU A 466 -0.16 -9.87 -24.84
CA GLU A 466 0.80 -9.55 -25.90
C GLU A 466 2.23 -9.35 -25.36
N GLY A 467 2.40 -9.24 -24.03
CA GLY A 467 3.71 -9.06 -23.38
C GLY A 467 4.43 -7.78 -23.79
N LYS A 468 3.67 -6.72 -24.10
CA LYS A 468 4.19 -5.44 -24.61
C LYS A 468 4.29 -4.38 -23.52
N SER A 469 5.01 -3.31 -23.84
CA SER A 469 5.14 -2.14 -22.98
C SER A 469 3.89 -1.26 -22.97
N THR A 470 3.78 -0.43 -21.94
CA THR A 470 2.71 0.56 -21.77
C THR A 470 2.57 1.53 -22.94
N GLY A 471 3.67 1.88 -23.63
CA GLY A 471 3.68 2.77 -24.78
C GLY A 471 3.16 2.12 -26.07
N GLU A 472 3.04 0.80 -26.09
CA GLU A 472 2.49 0.03 -27.21
C GLU A 472 0.97 -0.21 -27.06
N VAL A 473 0.35 0.35 -26.03
CA VAL A 473 -1.12 0.33 -25.85
C VAL A 473 -1.75 1.25 -26.90
N ILE A 474 -2.23 0.66 -27.99
CA ILE A 474 -2.91 1.39 -29.07
C ILE A 474 -4.41 1.49 -28.75
N VAL A 475 -4.90 2.68 -28.47
CA VAL A 475 -6.32 2.95 -28.18
C VAL A 475 -6.85 4.08 -29.08
N ASN A 476 -8.17 4.17 -29.19
CA ASN A 476 -8.78 5.47 -29.53
C ASN A 476 -8.41 6.41 -28.39
N THR A 477 -7.79 7.55 -28.69
CA THR A 477 -7.32 8.47 -27.65
C THR A 477 -8.44 9.37 -27.13
N LEU A 478 -9.48 9.60 -27.92
CA LEU A 478 -10.66 10.36 -27.53
C LEU A 478 -11.81 9.40 -27.24
N ASP A 479 -12.56 9.69 -26.18
CA ASP A 479 -13.81 9.00 -25.86
C ASP A 479 -14.76 9.04 -27.08
N PRO A 480 -15.03 7.89 -27.73
CA PRO A 480 -15.79 7.84 -28.98
C PRO A 480 -17.30 7.80 -28.75
N TYR A 481 -17.76 7.67 -27.51
CA TYR A 481 -19.17 7.51 -27.19
C TYR A 481 -19.88 8.86 -27.33
N THR A 482 -20.37 9.10 -28.55
CA THR A 482 -21.01 10.36 -28.94
C THR A 482 -22.25 10.66 -28.11
N GLY A 483 -22.41 11.93 -27.73
CA GLY A 483 -23.61 12.44 -27.05
C GLY A 483 -23.40 12.75 -25.58
N THR A 484 -22.39 12.22 -24.90
CA THR A 484 -21.98 12.56 -23.52
C THR A 484 -20.62 11.93 -23.22
N PRO A 485 -19.61 12.66 -22.71
CA PRO A 485 -19.59 14.10 -22.42
C PRO A 485 -19.35 14.94 -23.69
N LYS A 486 -19.74 16.22 -23.64
CA LYS A 486 -19.65 17.14 -24.78
C LYS A 486 -18.21 17.48 -25.17
N ILE A 487 -17.30 17.47 -24.21
CA ILE A 487 -15.85 17.43 -24.43
C ILE A 487 -15.43 15.97 -24.20
N PRO A 488 -14.98 15.25 -25.24
CA PRO A 488 -14.54 13.87 -25.06
C PRO A 488 -13.27 13.83 -24.21
N ALA A 489 -13.23 12.96 -23.21
CA ALA A 489 -12.02 12.69 -22.46
C ALA A 489 -10.91 12.20 -23.39
N THR A 490 -9.71 12.75 -23.20
CA THR A 490 -8.50 12.23 -23.82
C THR A 490 -7.85 11.23 -22.86
N PHE A 491 -7.63 10.01 -23.32
CA PHE A 491 -6.81 9.01 -22.63
C PHE A 491 -5.34 9.44 -22.68
N GLN A 492 -4.66 9.38 -21.54
CA GLN A 492 -3.31 9.88 -21.38
C GLN A 492 -2.43 8.89 -20.62
N LEU A 493 -1.21 8.70 -21.13
CA LEU A 493 -0.11 8.06 -20.44
C LEU A 493 0.76 9.15 -19.78
N ARG A 494 1.15 8.91 -18.54
CA ARG A 494 2.11 9.71 -17.77
C ARG A 494 3.18 8.81 -17.17
N GLY A 495 4.40 9.32 -17.03
CA GLY A 495 5.55 8.54 -16.60
C GLY A 495 6.19 7.76 -17.76
N SER A 496 6.65 6.53 -17.48
CA SER A 496 7.32 5.66 -18.44
C SER A 496 6.34 5.09 -19.46
N ASP A 497 6.76 5.07 -20.72
CA ASP A 497 6.09 4.34 -21.80
C ASP A 497 6.71 2.96 -22.06
N LYS A 498 7.72 2.55 -21.28
CA LYS A 498 8.44 1.28 -21.48
C LYS A 498 8.03 0.18 -20.50
N LEU A 499 7.20 0.52 -19.51
CA LEU A 499 6.86 -0.38 -18.42
C LEU A 499 6.18 -1.65 -18.94
N MET A 500 6.63 -2.82 -18.49
CA MET A 500 6.07 -4.13 -18.85
C MET A 500 6.35 -5.17 -17.76
N TYR A 501 5.65 -6.31 -17.76
CA TYR A 501 6.00 -7.40 -16.84
C TYR A 501 7.38 -8.00 -17.15
N SER A 502 8.11 -8.37 -16.10
CA SER A 502 9.29 -9.22 -16.26
C SER A 502 8.88 -10.66 -16.53
N ASN A 503 9.52 -11.25 -17.53
CA ASN A 503 9.44 -12.69 -17.81
C ASN A 503 10.80 -13.37 -17.58
N THR A 504 11.78 -12.66 -17.04
CA THR A 504 13.11 -13.17 -16.71
C THR A 504 13.30 -13.14 -15.21
N PHE A 505 14.19 -14.00 -14.71
CA PHE A 505 14.54 -13.99 -13.30
C PHE A 505 15.37 -12.75 -12.97
N ILE A 506 14.99 -12.03 -11.92
CA ILE A 506 15.62 -10.76 -11.51
C ILE A 506 15.76 -10.70 -9.98
N ASN A 507 16.70 -9.87 -9.51
CA ASN A 507 16.90 -9.54 -8.09
C ASN A 507 17.06 -10.76 -7.18
N GLY A 508 17.89 -11.73 -7.60
CA GLY A 508 18.13 -12.98 -6.88
C GLY A 508 18.84 -12.85 -5.53
N GLY A 509 19.49 -11.70 -5.28
CA GLY A 509 20.14 -11.37 -4.02
C GLY A 509 19.40 -10.33 -3.18
N PHE A 510 18.17 -9.95 -3.55
CA PHE A 510 17.33 -9.02 -2.76
C PHE A 510 17.91 -7.60 -2.56
N GLU A 511 18.91 -7.20 -3.35
CA GLU A 511 19.54 -5.88 -3.31
C GLU A 511 18.56 -4.73 -3.61
N ASP A 512 17.48 -5.03 -4.33
CA ASP A 512 16.37 -4.12 -4.62
C ASP A 512 15.11 -4.46 -3.80
N GLY A 513 15.29 -5.05 -2.61
CA GLY A 513 14.21 -5.51 -1.74
C GLY A 513 13.39 -6.61 -2.41
N PHE A 514 12.06 -6.52 -2.36
CA PHE A 514 11.16 -7.46 -3.05
C PHE A 514 10.85 -7.09 -4.50
N TYR A 515 11.65 -6.24 -5.13
CA TYR A 515 11.48 -5.99 -6.56
C TYR A 515 11.61 -7.27 -7.39
N GLY A 516 10.65 -7.54 -8.25
CA GLY A 516 10.47 -8.78 -9.01
C GLY A 516 9.82 -9.92 -8.21
N TRP A 517 9.74 -9.86 -6.90
CA TRP A 517 9.28 -10.94 -6.04
C TRP A 517 7.85 -10.72 -5.55
N ASN A 518 7.10 -11.81 -5.47
CA ASN A 518 5.91 -11.88 -4.65
C ASN A 518 6.26 -12.51 -3.29
N LYS A 519 5.46 -12.18 -2.29
CA LYS A 519 5.63 -12.57 -0.89
C LYS A 519 4.28 -12.95 -0.30
N GLU A 520 4.27 -14.03 0.47
CA GLU A 520 3.14 -14.45 1.32
C GLU A 520 3.66 -14.77 2.71
N GLY A 521 2.87 -14.48 3.75
CA GLY A 521 3.27 -14.66 5.15
C GLY A 521 4.56 -13.91 5.52
N ASP A 522 5.36 -14.52 6.39
CA ASP A 522 6.62 -13.97 6.86
C ASP A 522 7.80 -14.15 5.88
N GLY A 523 7.76 -13.40 4.77
CA GLY A 523 8.95 -13.11 3.99
C GLY A 523 9.47 -11.71 4.29
N ARG A 524 10.78 -11.53 4.45
CA ARG A 524 11.43 -10.21 4.54
C ARG A 524 12.70 -10.19 3.71
N TYR A 525 13.24 -9.00 3.49
CA TYR A 525 14.63 -8.84 3.09
C TYR A 525 15.33 -8.04 4.18
N ILE A 526 16.52 -8.47 4.55
CA ILE A 526 17.27 -7.94 5.70
C ILE A 526 18.71 -7.73 5.30
N ALA A 527 19.36 -6.73 5.89
CA ALA A 527 20.78 -6.47 5.65
C ALA A 527 21.68 -7.48 6.40
N LYS A 528 21.20 -8.01 7.52
CA LYS A 528 21.85 -9.04 8.34
C LYS A 528 20.85 -9.68 9.30
N LEU A 529 21.20 -10.84 9.85
CA LEU A 529 20.50 -11.47 10.97
C LEU A 529 21.51 -11.71 12.10
N GLY A 530 21.49 -10.86 13.14
CA GLY A 530 22.51 -10.86 14.18
C GLY A 530 23.93 -10.74 13.61
N MET A 531 24.70 -11.83 13.69
CA MET A 531 26.08 -11.89 13.18
C MET A 531 26.20 -12.39 11.73
N LEU A 532 25.10 -12.73 11.07
CA LEU A 532 25.07 -13.32 9.74
C LEU A 532 24.93 -12.24 8.68
N ASN A 533 25.90 -12.19 7.76
CA ASN A 533 25.89 -11.32 6.59
C ASN A 533 25.43 -12.10 5.34
N PRO A 534 24.86 -11.42 4.34
CA PRO A 534 24.47 -12.04 3.07
C PRO A 534 25.71 -12.61 2.34
N PRO A 535 25.59 -13.82 1.73
CA PRO A 535 26.60 -14.39 0.84
C PRO A 535 27.03 -13.49 -0.33
N GLU A 536 26.14 -12.65 -0.87
CA GLU A 536 26.33 -11.71 -1.95
C GLU A 536 25.74 -10.34 -1.58
N GLY A 537 26.36 -9.25 -2.03
CA GLY A 537 25.75 -7.93 -1.89
C GLY A 537 25.64 -7.41 -0.45
N LEU A 538 24.54 -6.71 -0.17
CA LEU A 538 24.24 -6.03 1.08
C LEU A 538 22.95 -6.52 1.74
N TYR A 539 22.11 -7.28 1.03
CA TYR A 539 20.84 -7.79 1.52
C TYR A 539 20.71 -9.29 1.26
N MET A 540 19.81 -9.94 1.99
CA MET A 540 19.37 -11.31 1.74
C MET A 540 17.88 -11.43 2.07
N GLY A 541 17.23 -12.45 1.53
CA GLY A 541 15.87 -12.81 1.90
C GLY A 541 15.86 -13.63 3.20
N VAL A 542 14.79 -13.49 3.98
CA VAL A 542 14.43 -14.42 5.06
C VAL A 542 12.98 -14.84 4.87
N ILE A 543 12.71 -16.14 5.00
CA ILE A 543 11.36 -16.69 5.13
C ILE A 543 11.30 -17.52 6.40
N SER A 544 10.23 -17.41 7.17
CA SER A 544 10.15 -18.09 8.47
C SER A 544 8.78 -18.72 8.74
N THR A 545 8.64 -19.45 9.83
CA THR A 545 7.35 -19.94 10.35
C THR A 545 6.51 -18.87 11.03
N GLY A 546 7.11 -17.71 11.33
CA GLY A 546 6.44 -16.61 11.99
C GLY A 546 7.31 -15.90 13.03
N LEU A 547 8.43 -15.30 12.63
CA LEU A 547 9.27 -14.54 13.56
C LEU A 547 8.54 -13.27 14.02
N GLY A 548 8.53 -12.98 15.32
CA GLY A 548 8.03 -11.71 15.84
C GLY A 548 6.50 -11.58 15.74
N PHE A 549 5.98 -10.52 15.10
CA PHE A 549 4.52 -10.24 15.12
C PHE A 549 3.69 -11.10 14.16
N THR A 550 4.32 -11.84 13.26
CA THR A 550 3.61 -12.66 12.27
C THR A 550 3.58 -14.10 12.73
N THR A 551 2.40 -14.72 12.77
CA THR A 551 2.26 -16.17 13.00
C THR A 551 2.06 -16.93 11.68
N ALA A 552 2.24 -16.25 10.56
CA ALA A 552 2.02 -16.79 9.23
C ALA A 552 3.33 -17.26 8.60
N THR A 553 3.37 -18.53 8.21
CA THR A 553 4.47 -19.15 7.48
C THR A 553 4.78 -18.40 6.18
N GLY A 554 6.06 -18.11 5.96
CA GLY A 554 6.59 -17.27 4.91
C GLY A 554 6.95 -18.00 3.63
N SER A 555 6.67 -17.34 2.51
CA SER A 555 7.21 -17.73 1.21
C SER A 555 7.50 -16.52 0.32
N VAL A 556 8.48 -16.70 -0.56
CA VAL A 556 8.79 -15.75 -1.62
C VAL A 556 8.84 -16.50 -2.95
N TYR A 557 8.35 -15.86 -4.01
CA TYR A 557 8.28 -16.51 -5.32
C TYR A 557 8.36 -15.54 -6.48
N GLN A 558 8.84 -16.06 -7.62
CA GLN A 558 8.94 -15.31 -8.86
C GLN A 558 8.49 -16.19 -10.03
N THR A 559 7.65 -15.62 -10.90
CA THR A 559 7.18 -16.28 -12.13
C THR A 559 8.02 -15.83 -13.32
N VAL A 560 8.63 -16.80 -13.99
CA VAL A 560 9.65 -16.56 -15.03
C VAL A 560 9.46 -17.52 -16.19
N ASN A 561 9.83 -17.07 -17.40
CA ASN A 561 10.06 -17.95 -18.53
C ASN A 561 11.51 -18.44 -18.46
N ILE A 562 11.71 -19.76 -18.35
CA ILE A 562 13.07 -20.33 -18.40
C ILE A 562 13.57 -20.26 -19.84
N PRO A 563 14.63 -19.49 -20.16
CA PRO A 563 15.15 -19.42 -21.52
C PRO A 563 15.71 -20.77 -21.97
N ASP A 564 15.69 -21.05 -23.29
CA ASP A 564 16.20 -22.31 -23.85
C ASP A 564 17.70 -22.57 -23.55
N SER A 565 18.46 -21.50 -23.29
CA SER A 565 19.87 -21.56 -22.91
C SER A 565 20.11 -21.94 -21.44
N ILE A 566 19.12 -21.77 -20.57
CA ILE A 566 19.24 -21.93 -19.11
C ILE A 566 18.87 -23.36 -18.72
N SER A 567 19.69 -23.99 -17.88
CA SER A 567 19.50 -25.38 -17.43
C SER A 567 19.65 -25.56 -15.92
N ARG A 568 20.06 -24.52 -15.19
CA ARG A 568 20.36 -24.64 -13.77
C ARG A 568 19.70 -23.53 -12.96
N LEU A 569 19.13 -23.92 -11.82
CA LEU A 569 18.80 -23.01 -10.72
C LEU A 569 19.84 -23.22 -9.61
N SER A 570 20.42 -22.15 -9.08
CA SER A 570 21.26 -22.22 -7.88
C SER A 570 20.87 -21.17 -6.86
N LEU A 571 21.16 -21.42 -5.58
CA LEU A 571 21.01 -20.45 -4.50
C LEU A 571 21.96 -20.75 -3.35
N TRP A 572 22.15 -19.77 -2.49
CA TRP A 572 22.66 -19.97 -1.14
C TRP A 572 21.50 -19.95 -0.14
N TYR A 573 21.56 -20.83 0.86
CA TYR A 573 20.59 -20.84 1.95
C TYR A 573 21.25 -21.17 3.30
N ASN A 574 20.64 -20.73 4.39
CA ASN A 574 20.98 -21.14 5.76
C ASN A 574 19.69 -21.48 6.51
N TYR A 575 19.63 -22.65 7.15
CA TYR A 575 18.48 -23.11 7.92
C TYR A 575 18.76 -22.88 9.40
N LEU A 576 17.94 -22.06 10.05
CA LEU A 576 17.98 -21.76 11.48
C LEU A 576 16.69 -22.25 12.14
N SER A 577 16.76 -22.89 13.31
CA SER A 577 15.56 -23.33 14.01
C SER A 577 15.80 -23.51 15.51
N GLU A 578 14.76 -23.23 16.30
CA GLU A 578 14.67 -23.61 17.72
C GLU A 578 14.31 -25.08 17.91
N GLU A 579 13.90 -25.77 16.85
CA GLU A 579 13.50 -27.16 16.91
C GLU A 579 14.69 -28.14 16.95
N PHE A 580 15.86 -27.66 16.52
CA PHE A 580 17.07 -28.46 16.54
C PHE A 580 17.49 -28.81 17.97
N LEU A 581 17.79 -30.09 18.18
CA LEU A 581 18.06 -30.77 19.45
C LEU A 581 16.83 -31.23 20.21
N GLU A 582 15.96 -30.33 20.64
CA GLU A 582 14.83 -30.66 21.52
C GLU A 582 13.77 -31.50 20.80
N TYR A 583 13.56 -31.26 19.51
CA TYR A 583 12.42 -31.79 18.76
C TYR A 583 12.80 -32.75 17.63
N ILE A 584 14.07 -33.18 17.58
CA ILE A 584 14.52 -34.25 16.67
C ILE A 584 13.80 -35.57 17.00
N GLY A 585 13.15 -36.16 16.01
CA GLY A 585 12.34 -37.38 16.12
C GLY A 585 10.94 -37.14 16.68
N SER A 586 10.51 -35.89 16.76
CA SER A 586 9.18 -35.50 17.26
C SER A 586 8.15 -35.35 16.12
N GLN A 587 6.95 -34.88 16.46
CA GLN A 587 5.93 -34.53 15.46
C GLN A 587 6.13 -33.13 14.87
N TYR A 588 7.00 -32.34 15.49
CA TYR A 588 7.33 -30.98 15.09
C TYR A 588 8.46 -31.04 14.06
N GLN A 589 8.17 -30.63 12.83
CA GLN A 589 8.95 -30.97 11.62
C GLN A 589 8.92 -29.84 10.59
N ASP A 590 9.27 -28.63 11.02
CA ASP A 590 9.30 -27.48 10.11
C ASP A 590 10.09 -27.82 8.84
N GLU A 591 9.56 -27.36 7.70
CA GLU A 591 10.04 -27.75 6.38
C GLU A 591 10.54 -26.53 5.59
N PHE A 592 11.77 -26.60 5.10
CA PHE A 592 12.22 -25.75 4.01
C PHE A 592 11.98 -26.44 2.67
N LYS A 593 11.28 -25.75 1.76
CA LYS A 593 10.86 -26.28 0.48
C LYS A 593 11.16 -25.35 -0.68
N ILE A 594 11.63 -25.94 -1.78
CA ILE A 594 11.83 -25.28 -3.07
C ILE A 594 10.99 -26.00 -4.12
N VAL A 595 10.08 -25.27 -4.76
CA VAL A 595 9.09 -25.82 -5.71
C VAL A 595 9.14 -25.06 -7.03
N LEU A 596 9.08 -25.80 -8.13
CA LEU A 596 8.72 -25.28 -9.44
C LEU A 596 7.25 -25.57 -9.74
N ARG A 597 6.45 -24.54 -9.94
CA ARG A 597 5.05 -24.67 -10.36
C ARG A 597 4.89 -24.28 -11.81
N GLU A 598 4.41 -25.19 -12.65
CA GLU A 598 4.07 -24.91 -14.05
C GLU A 598 2.83 -24.01 -14.16
N SER A 599 2.63 -23.38 -15.31
CA SER A 599 1.45 -22.54 -15.59
C SER A 599 0.11 -23.28 -15.49
N ASN A 600 0.10 -24.60 -15.66
CA ASN A 600 -1.09 -25.46 -15.48
C ASN A 600 -1.38 -25.80 -14.00
N GLY A 601 -0.58 -25.30 -13.06
CA GLY A 601 -0.70 -25.52 -11.62
C GLY A 601 0.03 -26.75 -11.07
N ILE A 602 0.62 -27.60 -11.92
CA ILE A 602 1.41 -28.77 -11.48
C ILE A 602 2.67 -28.28 -10.76
N SER A 603 2.90 -28.80 -9.56
CA SER A 603 4.04 -28.45 -8.71
C SER A 603 5.05 -29.59 -8.64
N HIS A 604 6.32 -29.25 -8.80
CA HIS A 604 7.48 -30.15 -8.74
C HIS A 604 8.39 -29.71 -7.61
N VAL A 605 8.62 -30.60 -6.65
CA VAL A 605 9.50 -30.31 -5.52
C VAL A 605 10.94 -30.56 -5.94
N LEU A 606 11.74 -29.49 -5.97
CA LEU A 606 13.19 -29.57 -6.22
C LEU A 606 13.94 -29.94 -4.94
N TYR A 607 13.47 -29.41 -3.81
CA TYR A 607 14.07 -29.61 -2.50
C TYR A 607 13.00 -29.54 -1.42
N ALA A 608 13.12 -30.41 -0.43
CA ALA A 608 12.31 -30.43 0.77
C ALA A 608 13.16 -31.04 1.88
N ARG A 609 13.30 -30.34 3.00
CA ARG A 609 13.96 -30.84 4.20
C ARG A 609 13.21 -30.44 5.45
N THR A 610 12.89 -31.44 6.27
CA THR A 610 12.36 -31.26 7.62
C THR A 610 13.50 -31.20 8.64
N ILE A 611 13.18 -30.81 9.89
CA ILE A 611 14.11 -30.86 11.03
C ILE A 611 14.87 -32.19 11.12
N ASP A 612 14.19 -33.33 11.10
CA ASP A 612 14.86 -34.64 11.22
C ASP A 612 15.85 -34.91 10.09
N GLN A 613 15.50 -34.48 8.88
CA GLN A 613 16.33 -34.71 7.70
C GLN A 613 17.58 -33.84 7.75
N VAL A 614 17.45 -32.56 8.13
CA VAL A 614 18.61 -31.68 8.34
C VAL A 614 19.46 -32.19 9.51
N ALA A 615 18.85 -32.53 10.64
CA ALA A 615 19.56 -33.08 11.80
C ALA A 615 20.39 -34.32 11.42
N ALA A 616 19.82 -35.24 10.63
CA ALA A 616 20.53 -36.42 10.16
C ALA A 616 21.72 -36.08 9.23
N GLU A 617 21.58 -35.10 8.34
CA GLU A 617 22.66 -34.63 7.45
C GLU A 617 23.84 -34.05 8.23
N PHE A 618 23.58 -33.42 9.38
CA PHE A 618 24.60 -32.84 10.27
C PHE A 618 25.02 -33.77 11.42
N GLY A 619 24.48 -34.99 11.49
CA GLY A 619 24.77 -35.95 12.57
C GLY A 619 24.29 -35.48 13.95
N ALA A 620 23.28 -34.61 14.00
CA ALA A 620 22.65 -34.14 15.22
C ALA A 620 21.65 -35.17 15.76
N SER A 621 21.39 -35.11 17.06
CA SER A 621 20.42 -35.94 17.77
C SER A 621 19.95 -35.24 19.05
N GLY A 622 18.97 -35.79 19.75
CA GLY A 622 18.46 -35.22 21.01
C GLY A 622 19.57 -34.80 21.98
N GLY A 623 19.75 -33.49 22.19
CA GLY A 623 20.77 -32.90 23.06
C GLY A 623 22.22 -32.95 22.54
N ASN A 624 22.47 -33.31 21.29
CA ASN A 624 23.78 -33.28 20.66
C ASN A 624 23.71 -32.62 19.26
N PRO A 625 24.33 -31.45 19.06
CA PRO A 625 24.22 -30.69 17.81
C PRO A 625 24.97 -31.31 16.63
N GLY A 626 25.85 -32.28 16.85
CA GLY A 626 26.66 -32.81 15.75
C GLY A 626 27.46 -31.69 15.08
N GLY A 627 27.18 -31.44 13.80
CA GLY A 627 27.76 -30.35 13.00
C GLY A 627 26.94 -29.05 12.96
N LEU A 628 25.78 -28.98 13.62
CA LEU A 628 24.98 -27.76 13.72
C LEU A 628 25.70 -26.71 14.59
N ILE A 629 25.48 -25.43 14.27
CA ILE A 629 26.13 -24.30 14.92
C ILE A 629 25.13 -23.63 15.87
N GLU A 630 25.44 -23.60 17.16
CA GLU A 630 24.68 -22.83 18.15
C GLU A 630 24.90 -21.33 17.92
N VAL A 631 23.82 -20.56 17.78
CA VAL A 631 23.88 -19.10 17.54
C VAL A 631 23.24 -18.28 18.66
N SER A 632 22.50 -18.91 19.56
CA SER A 632 22.06 -18.25 20.80
C SER A 632 23.24 -17.98 21.75
N PRO A 633 23.19 -16.89 22.55
CA PRO A 633 22.11 -15.91 22.65
C PRO A 633 22.23 -14.73 21.66
N ASN A 634 23.11 -14.82 20.65
CA ASN A 634 23.28 -13.72 19.69
C ASN A 634 22.12 -13.63 18.70
N ILE A 635 21.58 -14.78 18.30
CA ILE A 635 20.33 -14.93 17.55
C ILE A 635 19.38 -15.74 18.43
N GLN A 636 18.19 -15.21 18.67
CA GLN A 636 17.13 -15.80 19.48
C GLN A 636 15.83 -15.63 18.72
N PHE A 637 14.96 -16.63 18.77
CA PHE A 637 13.55 -16.49 18.37
C PHE A 637 12.71 -16.52 19.65
N ASP A 638 11.56 -17.18 19.65
CA ASP A 638 10.53 -17.02 20.67
C ASP A 638 10.79 -17.76 21.99
N GLN A 639 11.29 -19.00 21.98
CA GLN A 639 11.31 -19.84 23.20
C GLN A 639 12.60 -20.63 23.45
N GLY A 640 13.33 -20.99 22.41
CA GLY A 640 14.34 -22.03 22.40
C GLY A 640 15.77 -21.55 22.13
N GLY A 641 16.70 -22.51 22.15
CA GLY A 641 18.06 -22.29 21.65
C GLY A 641 18.07 -22.42 20.14
N VAL A 642 18.55 -21.40 19.44
CA VAL A 642 18.62 -21.42 17.97
C VAL A 642 19.91 -22.08 17.52
N TYR A 643 19.79 -23.10 16.67
CA TYR A 643 20.89 -23.71 15.94
C TYR A 643 20.75 -23.47 14.44
N MET A 644 21.87 -23.50 13.71
CA MET A 644 21.87 -23.30 12.27
C MET A 644 22.78 -24.27 11.52
N THR A 645 22.55 -24.39 10.22
CA THR A 645 23.40 -25.15 9.29
C THR A 645 24.63 -24.38 8.83
N GLY A 646 24.60 -23.04 8.89
CA GLY A 646 25.49 -22.17 8.10
C GLY A 646 25.03 -22.05 6.64
N PHE A 647 25.67 -21.19 5.86
CA PHE A 647 25.33 -21.02 4.44
C PHE A 647 25.82 -22.17 3.57
N HIS A 648 24.90 -22.77 2.81
CA HIS A 648 25.15 -23.84 1.85
C HIS A 648 24.65 -23.47 0.47
N LYS A 649 25.34 -23.95 -0.56
CA LYS A 649 24.93 -23.77 -1.96
C LYS A 649 24.12 -24.96 -2.45
N LEU A 650 22.95 -24.71 -3.04
CA LEU A 650 22.15 -25.70 -3.76
C LEU A 650 22.21 -25.44 -5.26
N GLU A 651 22.20 -26.52 -6.05
CA GLU A 651 22.12 -26.48 -7.51
C GLU A 651 21.13 -27.55 -8.01
N PHE A 652 20.22 -27.16 -8.89
CA PHE A 652 19.20 -28.04 -9.49
C PHE A 652 19.28 -27.99 -11.01
N ASP A 653 19.12 -29.15 -11.65
CA ASP A 653 18.89 -29.22 -13.10
C ASP A 653 17.41 -28.91 -13.40
N ILE A 654 17.18 -27.85 -14.16
CA ILE A 654 15.86 -27.38 -14.60
C ILE A 654 15.71 -27.46 -16.12
N SER A 655 16.55 -28.23 -16.81
CA SER A 655 16.55 -28.36 -18.28
C SER A 655 15.20 -28.81 -18.85
N ALA A 656 14.40 -29.55 -18.08
CA ALA A 656 13.07 -30.00 -18.47
C ALA A 656 12.07 -28.85 -18.66
N TYR A 657 12.35 -27.67 -18.07
CA TYR A 657 11.47 -26.51 -18.07
C TYR A 657 11.89 -25.42 -19.07
N LYS A 658 12.90 -25.68 -19.90
CA LYS A 658 13.33 -24.78 -20.99
C LYS A 658 12.16 -24.38 -21.89
N GLY A 659 12.04 -23.09 -22.15
CA GLY A 659 10.97 -22.48 -22.94
C GLY A 659 9.62 -22.42 -22.23
N GLN A 660 9.52 -22.84 -20.97
CA GLN A 660 8.27 -22.86 -20.20
C GLN A 660 8.22 -21.73 -19.18
N CYS A 661 7.00 -21.24 -18.92
CA CYS A 661 6.72 -20.36 -17.79
C CYS A 661 6.53 -21.19 -16.52
N VAL A 662 7.32 -20.89 -15.49
CA VAL A 662 7.26 -21.55 -14.18
C VAL A 662 7.28 -20.50 -13.07
N THR A 663 6.69 -20.84 -11.93
CA THR A 663 6.83 -20.08 -10.69
C THR A 663 7.79 -20.82 -9.79
N ILE A 664 8.90 -20.18 -9.44
CA ILE A 664 9.90 -20.68 -8.49
C ILE A 664 9.47 -20.21 -7.11
N ILE A 665 9.22 -21.13 -6.18
CA ILE A 665 8.70 -20.84 -4.84
C ILE A 665 9.70 -21.35 -3.80
N PHE A 666 10.06 -20.49 -2.87
CA PHE A 666 10.82 -20.81 -1.67
C PHE A 666 9.89 -20.62 -0.48
N ALA A 667 9.68 -21.66 0.32
CA ALA A 667 8.73 -21.64 1.43
C ALA A 667 9.33 -22.28 2.69
N CYS A 668 9.06 -21.67 3.83
CA CYS A 668 9.24 -22.25 5.15
C CYS A 668 7.84 -22.59 5.68
N THR A 669 7.64 -23.80 6.19
CA THR A 669 6.33 -24.25 6.64
C THR A 669 6.45 -24.75 8.07
N ASP A 670 5.61 -24.21 8.96
CA ASP A 670 5.39 -24.72 10.31
C ASP A 670 4.70 -26.08 10.22
N VAL A 671 5.30 -27.09 10.86
CA VAL A 671 4.67 -28.40 11.02
C VAL A 671 4.60 -28.77 12.47
N GLY A 672 3.51 -28.40 13.12
CA GLY A 672 3.03 -29.07 14.32
C GLY A 672 2.95 -28.18 15.56
N ASP A 673 3.54 -26.99 15.53
CA ASP A 673 3.41 -25.99 16.58
C ASP A 673 3.71 -24.56 16.09
N SER A 674 2.97 -23.60 16.63
CA SER A 674 3.14 -22.18 16.31
C SER A 674 3.96 -21.46 17.38
N ILE A 675 4.96 -22.12 17.98
CA ILE A 675 5.65 -21.64 19.18
C ILE A 675 7.18 -21.70 19.04
N TYR A 676 7.71 -22.71 18.38
CA TYR A 676 9.12 -22.86 18.08
C TYR A 676 9.36 -22.51 16.62
N ASP A 677 10.21 -21.51 16.39
CA ASP A 677 10.34 -20.97 15.05
C ASP A 677 11.52 -21.52 14.26
N THR A 678 11.31 -21.52 12.95
CA THR A 678 12.30 -21.80 11.93
C THR A 678 12.41 -20.63 10.97
N ALA A 679 13.65 -20.26 10.60
CA ALA A 679 13.94 -19.24 9.62
C ALA A 679 14.94 -19.73 8.58
N ILE A 680 14.67 -19.43 7.32
CA ILE A 680 15.52 -19.75 6.18
C ILE A 680 16.04 -18.45 5.56
N LEU A 681 17.35 -18.26 5.61
CA LEU A 681 18.02 -17.19 4.88
C LEU A 681 18.24 -17.64 3.44
N LEU A 682 18.01 -16.75 2.47
CA LEU A 682 18.10 -17.00 1.03
C LEU A 682 18.90 -15.90 0.37
N ASP A 683 19.85 -16.26 -0.49
CA ASP A 683 20.64 -15.27 -1.22
C ASP A 683 21.27 -15.83 -2.50
N ALA A 684 21.75 -14.96 -3.39
CA ALA A 684 22.46 -15.28 -4.62
C ALA A 684 21.75 -16.34 -5.46
N ILE A 685 20.42 -16.18 -5.59
CA ILE A 685 19.58 -17.04 -6.42
C ILE A 685 19.86 -16.70 -7.88
N THR A 686 20.23 -17.70 -8.70
CA THR A 686 20.54 -17.47 -10.11
C THR A 686 20.00 -18.56 -11.03
N LEU A 687 19.66 -18.15 -12.25
CA LEU A 687 19.34 -19.04 -13.36
C LEU A 687 20.50 -19.04 -14.37
N GLN A 688 21.06 -20.21 -14.68
CA GLN A 688 22.26 -20.37 -15.52
C GLN A 688 22.12 -21.40 -16.64
#